data_AF-B1C337-F1
#
_entry.id   AF-B1C337-F1
#
_cell.length_a   1.000
_cell.length_b   1.000
_cell.length_c   1.000
_cell.angle_alpha   90.00
_cell.angle_beta   90.00
_cell.angle_gamma   90.00
#
_symmetry.space_group_name_H-M   'P 1'
#
loop_
_entity.id
_entity.type
_entity.pdbx_description
1 polymer ?
#
loop_
_entity_poly.entity_id
_entity_poly.type
_entity_poly.pdbx_seq_one_letter_code
_entity_poly.pdbx_strand_id
1 'polypeptide(L)'
;MKKRKLLASSLALAMTIGATMNLSLVNAQSRIDQIMEGMTLDQKITQMIMPDFRQWQQEGETAVSDLTVLNDEVAKIIDDYDFGGVILFANNVKETEQTLKLTNDLQEAAISNKAGNGNLPLLITIDQEGGIVYRLGSGTALPGNMALGATRSVEAANDVGEVIGRELNELGINVNFAPSFDTNNNPNNPVIGLRSISSDPNLVAELGVPMMKGMQKHNVATAAKHFPGHGDTATDSHTGLPLVDKSYEELSKLELIPFQAAVDNGVDMLMTAHIQYPQIEKDTVKSIADGSEVYVPATLSDDIIKGVVREKMNFDGVVVTDAMNMDAIAKNFGEAQAVIMAIQADVDICLMPTILRSKADVAKLDTIISEVKNAINEGTITEDDLNDSVRRILTLKENRGILDYADDTRTWEEKLANANEQVGSKENRDIEREVSAQAVTITKNEDNILPLRPKDGEKVLLLGAYDNELPGMELSMRRLIGENVISSNVSYESFRYNSNTTIADLKDKIDSADYVIVISEIGSAAQMEQTHWLTRVPTEVVNYANEVNKDAVVLSISKPYDVANYPNAKAVAAVYGNKGMDPTEGLTPDSAFGPNIPAGIEVIFGGHAATGKLPVDVNKFENGSFSDEVVYSIGYGLTYDAVDIADKTALKIAIELANAITDKDLEKVIPVVANEFKAARDEANVIYNNASATQDEVNAAFDRLASVMQKLEFYVGDKTALKAFIDKVSDLDSTKYTETTWTQFDGALTAANGVYNDVNAMQPEVNEAYTNLVTAFLNLRLIPDKSLLEDLINQAEGLNSANYTKASFDGLTKALNEAKAVYENPNATQEEVDNAKATLEKAIAGLQANPSTPSNVDNTVNTPVNNGDTTVSVKTGDDALVGTLAGLALLSIAGAKVLRKKED
;
A
#
# COMPACT_ATOMS: atom_id res chain seq x y z
N MET A 1 18.61 8.21 -48.40
CA MET A 1 18.21 6.80 -48.65
C MET A 1 17.60 6.06 -47.45
N LYS A 2 17.64 6.57 -46.20
CA LYS A 2 17.07 5.85 -45.03
C LYS A 2 15.56 6.05 -44.77
N LYS A 3 14.90 7.09 -45.32
CA LYS A 3 13.45 7.32 -45.14
C LYS A 3 12.52 6.50 -46.08
N ARG A 4 13.03 5.94 -47.19
CA ARG A 4 12.22 5.10 -48.11
C ARG A 4 12.12 3.62 -47.71
N LYS A 5 13.00 3.13 -46.82
CA LYS A 5 12.96 1.74 -46.34
C LYS A 5 11.98 1.51 -45.17
N LEU A 6 11.69 2.54 -44.36
CA LEU A 6 10.68 2.43 -43.28
C LEU A 6 9.23 2.49 -43.79
N LEU A 7 8.96 3.24 -44.86
CA LEU A 7 7.64 3.31 -45.48
C LEU A 7 7.28 2.04 -46.27
N ALA A 8 8.26 1.34 -46.84
CA ALA A 8 8.01 0.08 -47.54
C ALA A 8 7.81 -1.11 -46.59
N SER A 9 8.38 -1.07 -45.39
CA SER A 9 8.23 -2.13 -44.37
C SER A 9 6.91 -1.99 -43.58
N SER A 10 6.44 -0.77 -43.34
CA SER A 10 5.11 -0.52 -42.75
C SER A 10 3.97 -0.84 -43.72
N LEU A 11 4.13 -0.54 -45.03
CA LEU A 11 3.14 -0.89 -46.04
C LEU A 11 3.09 -2.40 -46.31
N ALA A 12 4.24 -3.08 -46.29
CA ALA A 12 4.29 -4.53 -46.40
C ALA A 12 3.61 -5.19 -45.19
N LEU A 13 3.89 -4.75 -43.96
CA LEU A 13 3.28 -5.28 -42.73
C LEU A 13 1.76 -5.08 -42.70
N ALA A 14 1.26 -3.91 -43.12
CA ALA A 14 -0.18 -3.65 -43.23
C ALA A 14 -0.86 -4.53 -44.30
N MET A 15 -0.19 -4.78 -45.43
CA MET A 15 -0.71 -5.70 -46.46
C MET A 15 -0.68 -7.16 -46.01
N THR A 16 0.35 -7.61 -45.27
CA THR A 16 0.37 -8.98 -44.72
C THR A 16 -0.71 -9.16 -43.66
N ILE A 17 -0.89 -8.20 -42.75
CA ILE A 17 -1.94 -8.25 -41.71
C ILE A 17 -3.33 -8.29 -42.36
N GLY A 18 -3.58 -7.43 -43.36
CA GLY A 18 -4.85 -7.43 -44.09
C GLY A 18 -5.11 -8.71 -44.89
N ALA A 19 -4.07 -9.32 -45.46
CA ALA A 19 -4.20 -10.60 -46.16
C ALA A 19 -4.43 -11.77 -45.20
N THR A 20 -3.78 -11.80 -44.02
CA THR A 20 -4.01 -12.83 -42.99
C THR A 20 -5.37 -12.70 -42.34
N MET A 21 -5.85 -11.48 -42.06
CA MET A 21 -7.20 -11.24 -41.54
C MET A 21 -8.28 -11.64 -42.56
N ASN A 22 -8.09 -11.34 -43.85
CA ASN A 22 -9.03 -11.78 -44.87
C ASN A 22 -9.04 -13.31 -45.01
N LEU A 23 -7.91 -13.99 -44.89
CA LEU A 23 -7.86 -15.45 -44.94
C LEU A 23 -8.53 -16.10 -43.72
N SER A 24 -8.32 -15.55 -42.52
CA SER A 24 -8.96 -16.06 -41.29
C SER A 24 -10.47 -15.85 -41.31
N LEU A 25 -10.94 -14.68 -41.77
CA LEU A 25 -12.38 -14.39 -41.91
C LEU A 25 -13.05 -15.31 -42.94
N VAL A 26 -12.40 -15.57 -44.08
CA VAL A 26 -12.92 -16.48 -45.11
C VAL A 26 -12.98 -17.93 -44.60
N ASN A 27 -11.98 -18.37 -43.81
CA ASN A 27 -11.99 -19.71 -43.21
C ASN A 27 -13.07 -19.85 -42.12
N ALA A 28 -13.23 -18.85 -41.25
CA ALA A 28 -14.27 -18.79 -40.23
C ALA A 28 -15.67 -18.89 -40.86
N GLN A 29 -15.92 -18.06 -41.88
CA GLN A 29 -17.18 -18.10 -42.64
C GLN A 29 -17.44 -19.49 -43.23
N SER A 30 -16.42 -20.11 -43.82
CA SER A 30 -16.53 -21.46 -44.38
C SER A 30 -16.80 -22.54 -43.33
N ARG A 31 -16.29 -22.42 -42.10
CA ARG A 31 -16.58 -23.36 -41.00
C ARG A 31 -18.02 -23.23 -40.55
N ILE A 32 -18.50 -22.00 -40.37
CA ILE A 32 -19.86 -21.71 -39.96
C ILE A 32 -20.86 -22.23 -41.00
N ASP A 33 -20.60 -21.99 -42.28
CA ASP A 33 -21.44 -22.51 -43.37
C ASP A 33 -21.53 -24.05 -43.34
N GLN A 34 -20.40 -24.75 -43.11
CA GLN A 34 -20.39 -26.21 -42.99
C GLN A 34 -21.16 -26.72 -41.78
N ILE A 35 -21.06 -26.04 -40.63
CA ILE A 35 -21.85 -26.39 -39.43
C ILE A 35 -23.33 -26.24 -39.76
N MET A 36 -23.74 -25.09 -40.30
CA MET A 36 -25.14 -24.79 -40.60
C MET A 36 -25.76 -25.74 -41.64
N GLU A 37 -25.01 -26.14 -42.67
CA GLU A 37 -25.46 -27.14 -43.65
C GLU A 37 -25.79 -28.50 -43.00
N GLY A 38 -25.13 -28.83 -41.89
CA GLY A 38 -25.35 -30.05 -41.13
C GLY A 38 -26.46 -29.97 -40.07
N MET A 39 -26.99 -28.78 -39.79
CA MET A 39 -27.98 -28.60 -38.71
C MET A 39 -29.40 -28.94 -39.16
N THR A 40 -30.09 -29.71 -38.33
CA THR A 40 -31.54 -29.92 -38.40
C THR A 40 -32.30 -28.67 -37.96
N LEU A 41 -33.59 -28.60 -38.30
CA LEU A 41 -34.47 -27.52 -37.83
C LEU A 41 -34.53 -27.45 -36.30
N ASP A 42 -34.53 -28.59 -35.61
CA ASP A 42 -34.52 -28.65 -34.15
C ASP A 42 -33.26 -28.00 -33.57
N GLN A 43 -32.08 -28.38 -34.08
CA GLN A 43 -30.81 -27.80 -33.64
C GLN A 43 -30.75 -26.28 -33.88
N LYS A 44 -31.27 -25.81 -35.01
CA LYS A 44 -31.33 -24.38 -35.28
C LYS A 44 -32.20 -23.64 -34.25
N ILE A 45 -33.36 -24.20 -33.90
CA ILE A 45 -34.25 -23.63 -32.88
C ILE A 45 -33.60 -23.67 -31.51
N THR A 46 -33.00 -24.78 -31.11
CA THR A 46 -32.41 -24.93 -29.77
C THR A 46 -31.11 -24.14 -29.60
N GLN A 47 -30.37 -23.86 -30.67
CA GLN A 47 -29.28 -22.88 -30.64
C GLN A 47 -29.74 -21.46 -30.27
N MET A 48 -31.03 -21.13 -30.47
CA MET A 48 -31.61 -19.86 -30.02
C MET A 48 -32.16 -19.91 -28.58
N ILE A 49 -32.05 -21.05 -27.88
CA ILE A 49 -32.56 -21.21 -26.52
C ILE A 49 -31.41 -21.25 -25.52
N MET A 50 -31.52 -20.45 -24.45
CA MET A 50 -30.55 -20.40 -23.36
C MET A 50 -31.26 -20.57 -22.01
N PRO A 51 -31.37 -21.80 -21.46
CA PRO A 51 -32.00 -22.04 -20.17
C PRO A 51 -31.08 -21.67 -18.99
N ASP A 52 -31.69 -21.62 -17.79
CA ASP A 52 -30.95 -21.72 -16.54
C ASP A 52 -31.19 -23.07 -15.88
N PHE A 53 -30.12 -23.63 -15.30
CA PHE A 53 -30.20 -24.71 -14.33
C PHE A 53 -29.70 -24.22 -12.97
N ARG A 54 -30.27 -23.10 -12.48
CA ARG A 54 -29.86 -22.50 -11.21
C ARG A 54 -29.96 -23.48 -10.05
N GLN A 55 -31.07 -24.22 -10.02
CA GLN A 55 -31.36 -25.23 -9.02
C GLN A 55 -32.03 -26.42 -9.70
N TRP A 56 -31.87 -27.61 -9.12
CA TRP A 56 -32.42 -28.84 -9.65
C TRP A 56 -32.90 -29.77 -8.52
N GLN A 57 -34.01 -30.46 -8.78
CA GLN A 57 -34.50 -31.58 -7.99
C GLN A 57 -34.30 -32.85 -8.80
N GLN A 58 -33.37 -33.71 -8.35
CA GLN A 58 -33.12 -35.00 -9.00
C GLN A 58 -34.28 -35.98 -8.74
N GLU A 59 -34.49 -36.92 -9.66
CA GLU A 59 -35.51 -37.96 -9.51
C GLU A 59 -35.28 -38.78 -8.23
N GLY A 60 -36.29 -38.80 -7.36
CA GLY A 60 -36.22 -39.45 -6.05
C GLY A 60 -35.83 -38.53 -4.89
N GLU A 61 -35.36 -37.30 -5.16
CA GLU A 61 -35.15 -36.28 -4.14
C GLU A 61 -36.43 -35.49 -3.85
N THR A 62 -36.58 -35.03 -2.61
CA THR A 62 -37.76 -34.24 -2.18
C THR A 62 -37.53 -32.74 -2.22
N ALA A 63 -36.28 -32.28 -2.32
CA ALA A 63 -35.92 -30.88 -2.27
C ALA A 63 -35.25 -30.45 -3.58
N VAL A 64 -35.56 -29.23 -4.01
CA VAL A 64 -34.79 -28.52 -5.02
C VAL A 64 -33.51 -28.00 -4.36
N SER A 65 -32.36 -28.21 -4.99
CA SER A 65 -31.05 -27.79 -4.47
C SER A 65 -30.26 -27.01 -5.52
N ASP A 66 -29.29 -26.21 -5.09
CA ASP A 66 -28.39 -25.49 -6.00
C ASP A 66 -27.60 -26.47 -6.87
N LEU A 67 -27.58 -26.24 -8.19
CA LEU A 67 -26.80 -27.09 -9.10
C LEU A 67 -25.33 -26.64 -9.10
N THR A 68 -24.56 -27.13 -8.12
CA THR A 68 -23.11 -26.90 -8.02
C THR A 68 -22.28 -28.00 -8.70
N VAL A 69 -22.90 -29.14 -8.99
CA VAL A 69 -22.28 -30.26 -9.71
C VAL A 69 -23.25 -30.74 -10.77
N LEU A 70 -22.76 -30.95 -12.00
CA LEU A 70 -23.59 -31.47 -13.06
C LEU A 70 -24.01 -32.91 -12.74
N ASN A 71 -25.31 -33.17 -12.85
CA ASN A 71 -25.86 -34.51 -12.67
C ASN A 71 -26.28 -35.12 -14.01
N ASP A 72 -26.46 -36.44 -14.04
CA ASP A 72 -26.75 -37.19 -15.26
C ASP A 72 -28.05 -36.74 -15.96
N GLU A 73 -29.05 -36.26 -15.21
CA GLU A 73 -30.31 -35.78 -15.78
C GLU A 73 -30.09 -34.49 -16.57
N VAL A 74 -29.41 -33.51 -15.97
CA VAL A 74 -29.12 -32.22 -16.62
C VAL A 74 -28.11 -32.40 -17.75
N ALA A 75 -27.09 -33.24 -17.57
CA ALA A 75 -26.14 -33.58 -18.63
C ALA A 75 -26.85 -34.19 -19.85
N LYS A 76 -27.82 -35.08 -19.61
CA LYS A 76 -28.64 -35.65 -20.68
C LYS A 76 -29.51 -34.61 -21.37
N ILE A 77 -30.11 -33.67 -20.62
CA ILE A 77 -30.91 -32.60 -21.21
C ILE A 77 -30.04 -31.70 -22.09
N ILE A 78 -28.83 -31.34 -21.65
CA ILE A 78 -27.89 -30.55 -22.47
C ILE A 78 -27.52 -31.29 -23.75
N ASP A 79 -27.16 -32.57 -23.65
CA ASP A 79 -26.84 -33.40 -24.81
C ASP A 79 -28.06 -33.61 -25.73
N ASP A 80 -29.30 -33.74 -25.22
CA ASP A 80 -30.51 -34.02 -26.02
C ASP A 80 -31.03 -32.80 -26.80
N TYR A 81 -30.85 -31.58 -26.28
CA TYR A 81 -31.37 -30.36 -26.92
C TYR A 81 -30.32 -29.59 -27.71
N ASP A 82 -29.01 -29.78 -27.49
CA ASP A 82 -27.96 -29.01 -28.19
C ASP A 82 -28.20 -27.49 -28.10
N PHE A 83 -28.36 -26.97 -26.87
CA PHE A 83 -28.69 -25.57 -26.62
C PHE A 83 -27.63 -24.60 -27.15
N GLY A 84 -28.04 -23.36 -27.42
CA GLY A 84 -27.12 -22.27 -27.78
C GLY A 84 -26.16 -21.94 -26.66
N GLY A 85 -26.66 -21.99 -25.43
CA GLY A 85 -25.90 -21.71 -24.22
C GLY A 85 -26.68 -21.99 -22.95
N VAL A 86 -26.09 -21.64 -21.82
CA VAL A 86 -26.68 -21.72 -20.48
C VAL A 86 -26.30 -20.48 -19.67
N ILE A 87 -27.18 -20.01 -18.79
CA ILE A 87 -26.86 -18.94 -17.84
C ILE A 87 -26.61 -19.50 -16.43
N LEU A 88 -25.53 -19.04 -15.82
CA LEU A 88 -25.13 -19.35 -14.46
C LEU A 88 -25.52 -18.23 -13.49
N PHE A 89 -25.82 -18.62 -12.25
CA PHE A 89 -26.13 -17.73 -11.14
C PHE A 89 -25.20 -18.00 -9.95
N ALA A 90 -25.25 -17.15 -8.92
CA ALA A 90 -24.47 -17.35 -7.69
C ALA A 90 -24.68 -18.74 -7.04
N ASN A 91 -25.85 -19.35 -7.24
CA ASN A 91 -26.14 -20.73 -6.81
C ASN A 91 -25.21 -21.77 -7.47
N ASN A 92 -24.74 -21.50 -8.68
CA ASN A 92 -23.92 -22.39 -9.49
C ASN A 92 -22.41 -22.17 -9.31
N VAL A 93 -21.97 -21.00 -8.83
CA VAL A 93 -20.56 -20.55 -8.90
C VAL A 93 -19.98 -20.14 -7.54
N LYS A 94 -20.03 -21.06 -6.58
CA LYS A 94 -19.67 -20.76 -5.18
C LYS A 94 -18.17 -20.70 -4.98
N GLU A 95 -17.46 -21.71 -5.48
CA GLU A 95 -16.01 -21.85 -5.31
C GLU A 95 -15.30 -22.02 -6.65
N THR A 96 -14.04 -21.59 -6.76
CA THR A 96 -13.22 -21.66 -7.99
C THR A 96 -13.18 -23.07 -8.59
N GLU A 97 -12.75 -24.07 -7.81
CA GLU A 97 -12.64 -25.46 -8.30
C GLU A 97 -14.00 -26.04 -8.71
N GLN A 98 -15.03 -25.78 -7.90
CA GLN A 98 -16.39 -26.24 -8.16
C GLN A 98 -16.95 -25.62 -9.45
N THR A 99 -16.73 -24.32 -9.64
CA THR A 99 -17.19 -23.58 -10.81
C THR A 99 -16.50 -24.10 -12.07
N LEU A 100 -15.17 -24.21 -12.03
CA LEU A 100 -14.38 -24.76 -13.13
C LEU A 100 -14.83 -26.18 -13.49
N LYS A 101 -15.11 -27.02 -12.50
CA LYS A 101 -15.62 -28.38 -12.74
C LYS A 101 -16.97 -28.34 -13.44
N LEU A 102 -17.90 -27.54 -12.94
CA LEU A 102 -19.24 -27.42 -13.50
C LEU A 102 -19.20 -26.93 -14.96
N THR A 103 -18.40 -25.92 -15.28
CA THR A 103 -18.31 -25.39 -16.65
C THR A 103 -17.67 -26.38 -17.62
N ASN A 104 -16.63 -27.12 -17.22
CA ASN A 104 -16.05 -28.19 -18.05
C ASN A 104 -17.08 -29.30 -18.27
N ASP A 105 -17.82 -29.72 -17.23
CA ASP A 105 -18.86 -30.75 -17.33
C ASP A 105 -20.00 -30.33 -18.26
N LEU A 106 -20.42 -29.06 -18.20
CA LEU A 106 -21.44 -28.49 -19.09
C LEU A 106 -20.98 -28.53 -20.55
N GLN A 107 -19.73 -28.13 -20.83
CA GLN A 107 -19.18 -28.19 -22.18
C GLN A 107 -19.02 -29.63 -22.67
N GLU A 108 -18.51 -30.53 -21.83
CA GLU A 108 -18.37 -31.96 -22.15
C GLU A 108 -19.71 -32.62 -22.46
N ALA A 109 -20.77 -32.26 -21.73
CA ALA A 109 -22.13 -32.72 -22.02
C ALA A 109 -22.62 -32.22 -23.38
N ALA A 110 -22.35 -30.96 -23.73
CA ALA A 110 -22.79 -30.38 -25.00
C ALA A 110 -22.04 -30.96 -26.23
N ILE A 111 -20.73 -31.22 -26.11
CA ILE A 111 -19.95 -31.76 -27.25
C ILE A 111 -19.97 -33.29 -27.34
N SER A 112 -20.64 -33.96 -26.40
CA SER A 112 -20.65 -35.42 -26.26
C SER A 112 -21.31 -36.13 -27.45
N ASN A 113 -22.32 -35.48 -28.05
CA ASN A 113 -23.09 -35.94 -29.20
C ASN A 113 -23.65 -37.37 -29.04
N LYS A 114 -24.02 -37.78 -27.82
CA LYS A 114 -24.58 -39.13 -27.59
C LYS A 114 -26.00 -39.23 -28.14
N ALA A 115 -26.75 -38.13 -28.15
CA ALA A 115 -28.06 -38.02 -28.76
C ALA A 115 -28.03 -37.89 -30.31
N GLY A 116 -26.85 -37.72 -30.92
CA GLY A 116 -26.70 -37.65 -32.39
C GLY A 116 -27.23 -36.35 -33.00
N ASN A 117 -27.22 -35.27 -32.23
CA ASN A 117 -27.89 -33.99 -32.47
C ASN A 117 -26.92 -32.80 -32.40
N GLY A 118 -25.61 -33.02 -32.56
CA GLY A 118 -24.62 -31.93 -32.62
C GLY A 118 -23.47 -32.11 -31.65
N ASN A 119 -22.40 -31.34 -31.86
CA ASN A 119 -21.23 -31.30 -30.98
C ASN A 119 -20.80 -29.85 -30.74
N LEU A 120 -21.76 -28.95 -30.60
CA LEU A 120 -21.51 -27.52 -30.49
C LEU A 120 -21.26 -27.12 -29.03
N PRO A 121 -20.15 -26.43 -28.73
CA PRO A 121 -19.90 -25.89 -27.40
C PRO A 121 -20.95 -24.83 -27.01
N LEU A 122 -21.22 -24.71 -25.71
CA LEU A 122 -22.17 -23.77 -25.13
C LEU A 122 -21.58 -22.36 -25.01
N LEU A 123 -22.44 -21.35 -25.24
CA LEU A 123 -22.28 -20.05 -24.61
C LEU A 123 -22.58 -20.20 -23.11
N ILE A 124 -21.55 -20.26 -22.25
CA ILE A 124 -21.71 -20.29 -20.80
C ILE A 124 -21.67 -18.85 -20.31
N THR A 125 -22.80 -18.38 -19.80
CA THR A 125 -23.07 -16.96 -19.55
C THR A 125 -23.27 -16.66 -18.07
N ILE A 126 -23.02 -15.42 -17.65
CA ILE A 126 -23.19 -14.96 -16.26
C ILE A 126 -23.45 -13.45 -16.18
N ASP A 127 -23.97 -12.96 -15.05
CA ASP A 127 -24.03 -11.53 -14.70
C ASP A 127 -22.91 -11.11 -13.73
N GLN A 128 -21.67 -11.01 -14.20
CA GLN A 128 -20.55 -10.52 -13.41
C GLN A 128 -20.30 -9.03 -13.74
N GLU A 129 -21.22 -8.15 -13.31
CA GLU A 129 -21.11 -6.70 -13.54
C GLU A 129 -20.09 -6.03 -12.60
N GLY A 130 -20.01 -6.53 -11.38
CA GLY A 130 -19.27 -5.96 -10.27
C GLY A 130 -20.15 -5.13 -9.31
N GLY A 131 -19.61 -4.78 -8.14
CA GLY A 131 -20.31 -4.00 -7.11
C GLY A 131 -21.49 -4.76 -6.50
N ILE A 132 -22.72 -4.28 -6.71
CA ILE A 132 -23.91 -4.93 -6.13
C ILE A 132 -24.40 -6.14 -6.94
N VAL A 133 -23.92 -6.31 -8.18
CA VAL A 133 -24.25 -7.44 -9.07
C VAL A 133 -22.97 -8.18 -9.46
N TYR A 134 -22.56 -9.10 -8.60
CA TYR A 134 -21.60 -10.16 -8.92
C TYR A 134 -22.22 -11.52 -8.59
N ARG A 135 -21.60 -12.60 -9.09
CA ARG A 135 -22.05 -13.98 -8.91
C ARG A 135 -20.95 -14.89 -8.35
N LEU A 136 -19.71 -14.73 -8.81
CA LEU A 136 -18.59 -15.56 -8.37
C LEU A 136 -18.40 -15.44 -6.85
N GLY A 137 -18.45 -16.55 -6.12
CA GLY A 137 -18.29 -16.55 -4.66
C GLY A 137 -16.86 -16.31 -4.18
N SER A 138 -15.86 -16.74 -4.95
CA SER A 138 -14.41 -16.58 -4.70
C SER A 138 -13.74 -15.57 -5.64
N GLY A 139 -14.51 -14.94 -6.53
CA GLY A 139 -13.99 -13.95 -7.47
C GLY A 139 -13.80 -12.56 -6.85
N THR A 140 -13.33 -11.64 -7.67
CA THR A 140 -13.18 -10.23 -7.31
C THR A 140 -14.49 -9.48 -7.56
N ALA A 141 -15.03 -8.82 -6.55
CA ALA A 141 -16.38 -8.23 -6.62
C ALA A 141 -16.37 -6.87 -7.32
N LEU A 142 -15.27 -6.12 -7.21
CA LEU A 142 -15.06 -4.79 -7.78
C LEU A 142 -16.05 -3.74 -7.21
N PRO A 143 -15.78 -2.43 -7.32
CA PRO A 143 -16.61 -1.42 -6.65
C PRO A 143 -17.96 -1.16 -7.32
N GLY A 144 -18.19 -1.64 -8.53
CA GLY A 144 -19.42 -1.45 -9.31
C GLY A 144 -19.40 -0.21 -10.20
N ASN A 145 -20.42 -0.12 -11.06
CA ASN A 145 -20.42 0.83 -12.17
C ASN A 145 -20.51 2.28 -11.74
N MET A 146 -21.36 2.65 -10.78
CA MET A 146 -21.44 4.04 -10.33
C MET A 146 -20.15 4.50 -9.63
N ALA A 147 -19.52 3.60 -8.87
CA ALA A 147 -18.19 3.86 -8.30
C ALA A 147 -17.15 4.06 -9.41
N LEU A 148 -17.15 3.19 -10.44
CA LEU A 148 -16.29 3.36 -11.61
C LEU A 148 -16.53 4.71 -12.29
N GLY A 149 -17.80 5.11 -12.46
CA GLY A 149 -18.17 6.44 -12.91
C GLY A 149 -17.51 7.54 -12.10
N ALA A 150 -17.49 7.40 -10.77
CA ALA A 150 -16.91 8.38 -9.87
C ALA A 150 -15.38 8.55 -10.02
N THR A 151 -14.68 7.52 -10.50
CA THR A 151 -13.23 7.60 -10.79
C THR A 151 -12.91 8.53 -11.96
N ARG A 152 -13.83 8.65 -12.95
CA ARG A 152 -13.59 9.28 -14.25
C ARG A 152 -12.38 8.71 -15.03
N SER A 153 -11.92 7.51 -14.67
CA SER A 153 -10.69 6.92 -15.20
C SER A 153 -10.98 5.83 -16.22
N VAL A 154 -10.59 6.09 -17.47
CA VAL A 154 -10.63 5.11 -18.57
C VAL A 154 -9.72 3.92 -18.28
N GLU A 155 -8.59 4.15 -17.60
CA GLU A 155 -7.66 3.10 -17.18
C GLU A 155 -8.32 2.18 -16.15
N ALA A 156 -8.94 2.74 -15.10
CA ALA A 156 -9.69 1.96 -14.12
C ALA A 156 -10.82 1.15 -14.76
N ALA A 157 -11.49 1.70 -15.76
CA ALA A 157 -12.55 0.99 -16.48
C ALA A 157 -12.01 -0.20 -17.27
N ASN A 158 -10.87 -0.02 -17.96
CA ASN A 158 -10.18 -1.13 -18.63
C ASN A 158 -9.75 -2.20 -17.64
N ASP A 159 -9.14 -1.82 -16.51
CA ASP A 159 -8.65 -2.75 -15.49
C ASP A 159 -9.77 -3.57 -14.85
N VAL A 160 -10.89 -2.93 -14.52
CA VAL A 160 -12.13 -3.61 -14.08
C VAL A 160 -12.57 -4.64 -15.12
N GLY A 161 -12.57 -4.28 -16.40
CA GLY A 161 -12.88 -5.20 -17.50
C GLY A 161 -11.91 -6.37 -17.61
N GLU A 162 -10.61 -6.12 -17.49
CA GLU A 162 -9.57 -7.16 -17.55
C GLU A 162 -9.62 -8.12 -16.35
N VAL A 163 -9.91 -7.62 -15.13
CA VAL A 163 -10.12 -8.48 -13.95
C VAL A 163 -11.29 -9.43 -14.20
N ILE A 164 -12.45 -8.91 -14.61
CA ILE A 164 -13.63 -9.74 -14.88
C ILE A 164 -13.35 -10.74 -16.01
N GLY A 165 -12.79 -10.28 -17.13
CA GLY A 165 -12.51 -11.13 -18.29
C GLY A 165 -11.57 -12.28 -17.96
N ARG A 166 -10.51 -12.00 -17.19
CA ARG A 166 -9.51 -12.98 -16.77
C ARG A 166 -10.11 -14.05 -15.86
N GLU A 167 -10.85 -13.65 -14.84
CA GLU A 167 -11.47 -14.60 -13.90
C GLU A 167 -12.52 -15.47 -14.59
N LEU A 168 -13.38 -14.88 -15.43
CA LEU A 168 -14.41 -15.64 -16.14
C LEU A 168 -13.80 -16.63 -17.14
N ASN A 169 -12.80 -16.21 -17.92
CA ASN A 169 -12.15 -17.07 -18.90
C ASN A 169 -11.46 -18.28 -18.23
N GLU A 170 -10.75 -18.08 -17.13
CA GLU A 170 -10.11 -19.20 -16.42
C GLU A 170 -11.12 -20.16 -15.77
N LEU A 171 -12.34 -19.68 -15.49
CA LEU A 171 -13.45 -20.51 -15.02
C LEU A 171 -14.25 -21.17 -16.14
N GLY A 172 -13.88 -20.99 -17.41
CA GLY A 172 -14.61 -21.55 -18.56
C GLY A 172 -15.95 -20.86 -18.85
N ILE A 173 -16.17 -19.67 -18.28
CA ILE A 173 -17.32 -18.80 -18.58
C ILE A 173 -16.91 -17.88 -19.72
N ASN A 174 -17.67 -17.89 -20.82
CA ASN A 174 -17.24 -17.29 -22.09
C ASN A 174 -18.14 -16.15 -22.57
N VAL A 175 -19.23 -15.86 -21.85
CA VAL A 175 -20.05 -14.66 -22.06
C VAL A 175 -20.32 -14.00 -20.71
N ASN A 176 -20.17 -12.69 -20.65
CA ASN A 176 -20.64 -11.89 -19.54
C ASN A 176 -21.74 -10.94 -20.01
N PHE A 177 -22.86 -10.94 -19.32
CA PHE A 177 -23.92 -9.95 -19.50
C PHE A 177 -23.54 -8.66 -18.78
N ALA A 178 -22.48 -8.02 -19.25
CA ALA A 178 -21.99 -6.72 -18.79
C ALA A 178 -21.13 -6.11 -19.93
N PRO A 179 -20.87 -4.79 -19.93
CA PRO A 179 -21.32 -3.77 -18.97
C PRO A 179 -22.80 -3.35 -19.11
N SER A 180 -23.34 -2.71 -18.07
CA SER A 180 -24.58 -1.93 -18.23
C SER A 180 -24.26 -0.61 -18.93
N PHE A 181 -24.94 -0.36 -20.05
CA PHE A 181 -24.91 0.88 -20.81
C PHE A 181 -26.17 1.73 -20.54
N ASP A 182 -26.92 1.42 -19.47
CA ASP A 182 -28.03 2.25 -19.02
C ASP A 182 -27.51 3.58 -18.47
N THR A 183 -28.23 4.67 -18.76
CA THR A 183 -27.96 6.00 -18.19
C THR A 183 -28.91 6.26 -17.04
N ASN A 184 -28.42 6.36 -15.79
CA ASN A 184 -29.28 6.59 -14.63
C ASN A 184 -29.67 8.07 -14.48
N ASN A 185 -30.50 8.55 -15.41
CA ASN A 185 -31.02 9.92 -15.46
C ASN A 185 -32.21 10.19 -14.51
N ASN A 186 -32.81 9.13 -13.95
CA ASN A 186 -33.89 9.25 -12.98
C ASN A 186 -33.41 8.84 -11.57
N PRO A 187 -33.36 9.76 -10.58
CA PRO A 187 -32.91 9.44 -9.23
C PRO A 187 -33.87 8.49 -8.50
N ASN A 188 -35.13 8.38 -8.94
CA ASN A 188 -36.11 7.45 -8.39
C ASN A 188 -36.04 6.05 -9.02
N ASN A 189 -35.11 5.80 -9.95
CA ASN A 189 -35.00 4.50 -10.61
C ASN A 189 -34.79 3.37 -9.56
N PRO A 190 -35.65 2.35 -9.53
CA PRO A 190 -35.60 1.30 -8.52
C PRO A 190 -34.59 0.17 -8.85
N VAL A 191 -34.15 0.05 -10.10
CA VAL A 191 -33.50 -1.17 -10.64
C VAL A 191 -32.08 -0.96 -11.17
N ILE A 192 -31.78 0.20 -11.77
CA ILE A 192 -30.46 0.54 -12.29
C ILE A 192 -29.60 1.14 -11.18
N GLY A 193 -29.83 2.40 -10.79
CA GLY A 193 -29.11 3.03 -9.69
C GLY A 193 -27.60 2.81 -9.77
N LEU A 194 -27.03 2.13 -8.77
CA LEU A 194 -25.60 1.80 -8.68
C LEU A 194 -25.04 0.96 -9.84
N ARG A 195 -25.91 0.30 -10.63
CA ARG A 195 -25.53 -0.50 -11.79
C ARG A 195 -25.24 0.33 -13.04
N SER A 196 -25.64 1.60 -13.08
CA SER A 196 -25.20 2.51 -14.15
C SER A 196 -23.90 3.19 -13.77
N ILE A 197 -23.08 3.47 -14.79
CA ILE A 197 -21.88 4.26 -14.64
C ILE A 197 -22.21 5.71 -14.25
N SER A 198 -23.26 6.30 -14.83
CA SER A 198 -23.54 7.73 -14.67
C SER A 198 -24.96 8.12 -15.13
N SER A 199 -25.41 9.31 -14.73
CA SER A 199 -26.55 9.98 -15.34
C SER A 199 -26.21 10.72 -16.65
N ASP A 200 -24.92 10.85 -17.00
CA ASP A 200 -24.46 11.39 -18.28
C ASP A 200 -24.19 10.26 -19.28
N PRO A 201 -24.95 10.18 -20.40
CA PRO A 201 -24.79 9.11 -21.38
C PRO A 201 -23.40 9.07 -22.03
N ASN A 202 -22.71 10.21 -22.13
CA ASN A 202 -21.37 10.27 -22.71
C ASN A 202 -20.34 9.64 -21.77
N LEU A 203 -20.48 9.85 -20.46
CA LEU A 203 -19.61 9.21 -19.48
C LEU A 203 -19.87 7.71 -19.39
N VAL A 204 -21.14 7.27 -19.52
CA VAL A 204 -21.47 5.84 -19.63
C VAL A 204 -20.76 5.24 -20.85
N ALA A 205 -20.78 5.91 -22.01
CA ALA A 205 -20.06 5.45 -23.19
C ALA A 205 -18.53 5.44 -22.99
N GLU A 206 -17.97 6.51 -22.42
CA GLU A 206 -16.54 6.73 -22.23
C GLU A 206 -15.89 5.66 -21.35
N LEU A 207 -16.59 5.20 -20.30
CA LEU A 207 -16.08 4.19 -19.36
C LEU A 207 -16.62 2.78 -19.66
N GLY A 208 -17.83 2.66 -20.21
CA GLY A 208 -18.41 1.37 -20.57
C GLY A 208 -17.64 0.68 -21.71
N VAL A 209 -17.18 1.42 -22.72
CA VAL A 209 -16.43 0.86 -23.86
C VAL A 209 -15.08 0.26 -23.43
N PRO A 210 -14.23 0.93 -22.64
CA PRO A 210 -13.01 0.33 -22.10
C PRO A 210 -13.26 -0.91 -21.25
N MET A 211 -14.26 -0.91 -20.36
CA MET A 211 -14.62 -2.07 -19.56
C MET A 211 -15.04 -3.26 -20.43
N MET A 212 -15.85 -3.01 -21.46
CA MET A 212 -16.23 -3.99 -22.47
C MET A 212 -14.99 -4.59 -23.17
N LYS A 213 -14.08 -3.74 -23.65
CA LYS A 213 -12.86 -4.18 -24.34
C LYS A 213 -11.90 -4.95 -23.43
N GLY A 214 -11.81 -4.58 -22.15
CA GLY A 214 -11.03 -5.30 -21.15
C GLY A 214 -11.49 -6.75 -21.01
N MET A 215 -12.81 -7.00 -20.99
CA MET A 215 -13.35 -8.36 -20.97
C MET A 215 -13.10 -9.11 -22.29
N GLN A 216 -13.35 -8.45 -23.43
CA GLN A 216 -13.15 -9.04 -24.76
C GLN A 216 -11.68 -9.45 -25.03
N LYS A 217 -10.71 -8.75 -24.43
CA LYS A 217 -9.27 -9.09 -24.49
C LYS A 217 -8.97 -10.50 -23.97
N HIS A 218 -9.80 -11.01 -23.06
CA HIS A 218 -9.71 -12.35 -22.48
C HIS A 218 -10.67 -13.35 -23.14
N ASN A 219 -11.11 -13.09 -24.39
CA ASN A 219 -12.05 -13.93 -25.14
C ASN A 219 -13.43 -14.10 -24.49
N VAL A 220 -13.80 -13.24 -23.54
CA VAL A 220 -15.15 -13.22 -22.96
C VAL A 220 -16.04 -12.31 -23.80
N ALA A 221 -17.11 -12.86 -24.37
CA ALA A 221 -18.12 -12.08 -25.06
C ALA A 221 -18.84 -11.13 -24.09
N THR A 222 -19.23 -9.95 -24.57
CA THR A 222 -19.90 -8.93 -23.74
C THR A 222 -21.28 -8.58 -24.28
N ALA A 223 -22.22 -8.32 -23.38
CA ALA A 223 -23.54 -7.82 -23.74
C ALA A 223 -23.80 -6.43 -23.16
N ALA A 224 -23.98 -5.43 -24.03
CA ALA A 224 -24.46 -4.12 -23.58
C ALA A 224 -25.94 -4.22 -23.20
N LYS A 225 -26.27 -3.78 -21.99
CA LYS A 225 -27.62 -3.91 -21.41
C LYS A 225 -28.08 -2.69 -20.63
N HIS A 226 -29.38 -2.42 -20.50
CA HIS A 226 -30.51 -3.19 -21.06
C HIS A 226 -31.18 -2.35 -22.16
N PHE A 227 -31.02 -2.75 -23.42
CA PHE A 227 -31.50 -2.00 -24.57
C PHE A 227 -33.04 -1.93 -24.59
N PRO A 228 -33.68 -0.78 -24.92
CA PRO A 228 -33.12 0.49 -25.38
C PRO A 228 -32.80 1.51 -24.27
N GLY A 229 -32.71 1.07 -23.01
CA GLY A 229 -32.41 1.89 -21.83
C GLY A 229 -33.43 1.67 -20.72
N HIS A 230 -32.96 1.24 -19.55
CA HIS A 230 -33.80 1.00 -18.35
C HIS A 230 -33.63 2.09 -17.28
N GLY A 231 -32.71 3.02 -17.50
CA GLY A 231 -32.32 4.05 -16.52
C GLY A 231 -33.38 5.11 -16.18
N ASP A 232 -34.43 5.25 -16.98
CA ASP A 232 -35.54 6.20 -16.74
C ASP A 232 -36.85 5.53 -16.28
N THR A 233 -36.85 4.23 -15.97
CA THR A 233 -38.07 3.55 -15.54
C THR A 233 -38.42 3.85 -14.08
N ALA A 234 -39.73 4.07 -13.83
CA ALA A 234 -40.27 4.21 -12.48
C ALA A 234 -40.81 2.90 -11.89
N THR A 235 -40.72 1.79 -12.63
CA THR A 235 -41.22 0.46 -12.24
C THR A 235 -40.19 -0.60 -12.63
N ASP A 236 -39.98 -1.59 -11.76
CA ASP A 236 -39.06 -2.70 -11.99
C ASP A 236 -39.71 -3.79 -12.87
N SER A 237 -39.03 -4.18 -13.95
CA SER A 237 -39.47 -5.23 -14.88
C SER A 237 -39.56 -6.62 -14.23
N HIS A 238 -38.89 -6.84 -13.09
CA HIS A 238 -39.02 -8.09 -12.32
C HIS A 238 -40.37 -8.22 -11.62
N THR A 239 -41.11 -7.12 -11.44
CA THR A 239 -42.34 -7.09 -10.64
C THR A 239 -43.55 -6.50 -11.37
N GLY A 240 -43.34 -5.90 -12.53
CA GLY A 240 -44.38 -5.33 -13.39
C GLY A 240 -43.87 -5.07 -14.81
N LEU A 241 -44.71 -4.49 -15.68
CA LEU A 241 -44.33 -4.16 -17.05
C LEU A 241 -44.11 -2.64 -17.18
N PRO A 242 -42.85 -2.15 -17.21
CA PRO A 242 -42.56 -0.72 -17.25
C PRO A 242 -42.97 -0.11 -18.60
N LEU A 243 -43.23 1.20 -18.60
CA LEU A 243 -43.57 1.97 -19.79
C LEU A 243 -42.76 3.26 -19.81
N VAL A 244 -42.18 3.58 -20.97
CA VAL A 244 -41.45 4.81 -21.23
C VAL A 244 -42.05 5.49 -22.46
N ASP A 245 -42.67 6.66 -22.25
CA ASP A 245 -43.38 7.41 -23.30
C ASP A 245 -42.44 8.39 -24.05
N LYS A 246 -41.36 7.86 -24.62
CA LYS A 246 -40.36 8.64 -25.39
C LYS A 246 -40.31 8.20 -26.85
N SER A 247 -40.23 9.18 -27.75
CA SER A 247 -39.98 8.97 -29.17
C SER A 247 -38.56 8.47 -29.44
N TYR A 248 -38.32 7.90 -30.62
CA TYR A 248 -36.99 7.51 -31.06
C TYR A 248 -36.00 8.69 -31.04
N GLU A 249 -36.43 9.88 -31.46
CA GLU A 249 -35.60 11.08 -31.46
C GLU A 249 -35.18 11.51 -30.04
N GLU A 250 -36.02 11.29 -29.04
CA GLU A 250 -35.69 11.54 -27.64
C GLU A 250 -34.70 10.51 -27.12
N LEU A 251 -34.95 9.21 -27.34
CA LEU A 251 -34.04 8.14 -26.94
C LEU A 251 -32.67 8.27 -27.60
N SER A 252 -32.62 8.66 -28.87
CA SER A 252 -31.38 8.86 -29.64
C SER A 252 -30.45 9.94 -29.07
N LYS A 253 -30.98 10.84 -28.23
CA LYS A 253 -30.24 11.95 -27.61
C LYS A 253 -29.85 11.68 -26.16
N LEU A 254 -30.20 10.52 -25.62
CA LEU A 254 -29.94 10.18 -24.22
C LEU A 254 -29.68 8.68 -24.07
N GLU A 255 -30.71 7.84 -23.98
CA GLU A 255 -30.55 6.42 -23.68
C GLU A 255 -29.75 5.65 -24.73
N LEU A 256 -29.90 5.95 -26.03
CA LEU A 256 -29.25 5.18 -27.10
C LEU A 256 -27.80 5.58 -27.38
N ILE A 257 -27.33 6.74 -26.88
CA ILE A 257 -25.95 7.20 -27.06
C ILE A 257 -24.94 6.13 -26.59
N PRO A 258 -25.02 5.62 -25.35
CA PRO A 258 -24.10 4.60 -24.87
C PRO A 258 -24.20 3.28 -25.65
N PHE A 259 -25.39 2.85 -26.06
CA PHE A 259 -25.54 1.63 -26.87
C PHE A 259 -24.96 1.78 -28.27
N GLN A 260 -25.17 2.92 -28.94
CA GLN A 260 -24.55 3.17 -30.24
C GLN A 260 -23.01 3.18 -30.12
N ALA A 261 -22.47 3.77 -29.05
CA ALA A 261 -21.03 3.75 -28.81
C ALA A 261 -20.50 2.31 -28.59
N ALA A 262 -21.27 1.43 -27.94
CA ALA A 262 -20.92 0.01 -27.80
C ALA A 262 -20.93 -0.71 -29.16
N VAL A 263 -21.96 -0.49 -29.98
CA VAL A 263 -22.06 -1.03 -31.37
C VAL A 263 -20.88 -0.57 -32.22
N ASP A 264 -20.60 0.73 -32.25
CA ASP A 264 -19.49 1.32 -33.02
C ASP A 264 -18.11 0.80 -32.57
N ASN A 265 -18.01 0.27 -31.35
CA ASN A 265 -16.79 -0.28 -30.77
C ASN A 265 -16.77 -1.82 -30.72
N GLY A 266 -17.70 -2.49 -31.41
CA GLY A 266 -17.67 -3.94 -31.58
C GLY A 266 -18.15 -4.73 -30.36
N VAL A 267 -19.20 -4.28 -29.68
CA VAL A 267 -19.92 -5.12 -28.71
C VAL A 267 -20.39 -6.41 -29.36
N ASP A 268 -20.32 -7.52 -28.62
CA ASP A 268 -20.69 -8.84 -29.15
C ASP A 268 -22.19 -9.06 -29.17
N MET A 269 -22.85 -8.59 -28.11
CA MET A 269 -24.27 -8.81 -27.89
C MET A 269 -24.98 -7.55 -27.41
N LEU A 270 -26.28 -7.45 -27.72
CA LEU A 270 -27.21 -6.53 -27.07
C LEU A 270 -28.25 -7.31 -26.29
N MET A 271 -28.37 -7.05 -24.99
CA MET A 271 -29.45 -7.59 -24.18
C MET A 271 -30.60 -6.60 -24.11
N THR A 272 -31.78 -7.04 -24.50
CA THR A 272 -33.00 -6.22 -24.49
C THR A 272 -33.57 -6.05 -23.07
N ALA A 273 -34.53 -5.14 -22.91
CA ALA A 273 -35.30 -4.95 -21.69
C ALA A 273 -36.81 -5.13 -21.97
N HIS A 274 -37.54 -5.72 -21.02
CA HIS A 274 -38.99 -5.92 -21.12
C HIS A 274 -39.76 -4.62 -20.79
N ILE A 275 -39.63 -3.59 -21.64
CA ILE A 275 -40.20 -2.24 -21.42
C ILE A 275 -41.08 -1.85 -22.61
N GLN A 276 -42.24 -1.24 -22.33
CA GLN A 276 -43.13 -0.70 -23.36
C GLN A 276 -42.66 0.68 -23.84
N TYR A 277 -42.61 0.87 -25.15
CA TYR A 277 -42.25 2.15 -25.80
C TYR A 277 -43.33 2.59 -26.79
N PRO A 278 -44.50 3.07 -26.31
CA PRO A 278 -45.68 3.32 -27.12
C PRO A 278 -45.49 4.41 -28.19
N GLN A 279 -44.40 5.18 -28.19
CA GLN A 279 -44.09 6.13 -29.25
C GLN A 279 -43.41 5.48 -30.46
N ILE A 280 -42.79 4.31 -30.28
CA ILE A 280 -42.08 3.54 -31.32
C ILE A 280 -42.94 2.34 -31.72
N GLU A 281 -43.28 1.49 -30.75
CA GLU A 281 -44.10 0.30 -30.92
C GLU A 281 -45.57 0.63 -30.62
N LYS A 282 -46.44 0.46 -31.61
CA LYS A 282 -47.88 0.82 -31.50
C LYS A 282 -48.77 -0.39 -31.31
N ASP A 283 -48.26 -1.59 -31.59
CA ASP A 283 -49.01 -2.81 -31.46
C ASP A 283 -49.24 -3.15 -30.00
N THR A 284 -50.40 -3.75 -29.76
CA THR A 284 -50.87 -4.15 -28.43
C THR A 284 -51.31 -5.60 -28.46
N VAL A 285 -51.12 -6.29 -27.33
CA VAL A 285 -51.67 -7.63 -27.09
C VAL A 285 -52.61 -7.64 -25.89
N LYS A 286 -53.42 -8.69 -25.79
CA LYS A 286 -54.22 -8.94 -24.59
C LYS A 286 -53.37 -9.69 -23.56
N SER A 287 -53.15 -9.09 -22.40
CA SER A 287 -52.47 -9.75 -21.28
C SER A 287 -53.21 -11.02 -20.86
N ILE A 288 -52.49 -12.13 -20.71
CA ILE A 288 -53.08 -13.38 -20.21
C ILE A 288 -53.43 -13.33 -18.72
N ALA A 289 -52.86 -12.37 -17.96
CA ALA A 289 -53.14 -12.22 -16.53
C ALA A 289 -54.57 -11.72 -16.28
N ASP A 290 -55.02 -10.71 -17.03
CA ASP A 290 -56.27 -10.01 -16.75
C ASP A 290 -57.08 -9.57 -17.99
N GLY A 291 -56.58 -9.84 -19.20
CA GLY A 291 -57.23 -9.47 -20.46
C GLY A 291 -57.11 -7.99 -20.84
N SER A 292 -56.33 -7.20 -20.11
CA SER A 292 -56.04 -5.80 -20.44
C SER A 292 -55.22 -5.68 -21.73
N GLU A 293 -55.30 -4.53 -22.41
CA GLU A 293 -54.41 -4.22 -23.53
C GLU A 293 -53.09 -3.67 -22.99
N VAL A 294 -52.00 -4.29 -23.41
CA VAL A 294 -50.63 -3.85 -23.11
C VAL A 294 -49.89 -3.67 -24.43
N TYR A 295 -49.01 -2.67 -24.52
CA TYR A 295 -48.15 -2.52 -25.68
C TYR A 295 -47.15 -3.67 -25.74
N VAL A 296 -46.74 -4.04 -26.94
CA VAL A 296 -45.66 -5.01 -27.13
C VAL A 296 -44.37 -4.42 -26.52
N PRO A 297 -43.68 -5.12 -25.62
CA PRO A 297 -42.44 -4.63 -25.03
C PRO A 297 -41.29 -4.70 -26.04
N ALA A 298 -40.24 -3.90 -25.83
CA ALA A 298 -39.07 -3.79 -26.71
C ALA A 298 -38.46 -5.15 -27.09
N THR A 299 -38.39 -6.10 -26.15
CA THR A 299 -37.90 -7.47 -26.40
C THR A 299 -38.68 -8.23 -27.49
N LEU A 300 -39.97 -7.92 -27.67
CA LEU A 300 -40.88 -8.66 -28.55
C LEU A 300 -41.31 -7.84 -29.78
N SER A 301 -40.70 -6.68 -30.00
CA SER A 301 -41.10 -5.68 -31.01
C SER A 301 -40.14 -5.70 -32.20
N ASP A 302 -40.63 -5.99 -33.40
CA ASP A 302 -39.85 -5.89 -34.63
C ASP A 302 -39.55 -4.43 -35.00
N ASP A 303 -40.45 -3.48 -34.70
CA ASP A 303 -40.20 -2.05 -34.84
C ASP A 303 -38.96 -1.57 -34.05
N ILE A 304 -38.69 -2.19 -32.90
CA ILE A 304 -37.55 -1.86 -32.05
C ILE A 304 -36.33 -2.73 -32.38
N ILE A 305 -36.46 -4.05 -32.42
CA ILE A 305 -35.31 -4.92 -32.64
C ILE A 305 -34.85 -4.83 -34.11
N LYS A 306 -35.69 -5.19 -35.07
CA LYS A 306 -35.33 -5.05 -36.49
C LYS A 306 -35.19 -3.58 -36.90
N GLY A 307 -36.20 -2.76 -36.60
CA GLY A 307 -36.25 -1.37 -37.05
C GLY A 307 -35.22 -0.44 -36.40
N VAL A 308 -34.87 -0.63 -35.12
CA VAL A 308 -33.85 0.20 -34.46
C VAL A 308 -32.50 -0.51 -34.42
N VAL A 309 -32.42 -1.72 -33.85
CA VAL A 309 -31.13 -2.39 -33.63
C VAL A 309 -30.46 -2.78 -34.95
N ARG A 310 -31.18 -3.47 -35.85
CA ARG A 310 -30.59 -3.91 -37.12
C ARG A 310 -30.46 -2.79 -38.12
N GLU A 311 -31.52 -2.03 -38.35
CA GLU A 311 -31.56 -1.05 -39.45
C GLU A 311 -30.91 0.29 -39.09
N LYS A 312 -31.33 0.93 -37.98
CA LYS A 312 -30.85 2.28 -37.64
C LYS A 312 -29.49 2.29 -36.98
N MET A 313 -29.22 1.34 -36.09
CA MET A 313 -27.93 1.22 -35.39
C MET A 313 -26.91 0.38 -36.16
N ASN A 314 -27.34 -0.36 -37.20
CA ASN A 314 -26.49 -1.24 -38.00
C ASN A 314 -25.74 -2.28 -37.15
N PHE A 315 -26.46 -2.93 -36.23
CA PHE A 315 -25.88 -3.96 -35.36
C PHE A 315 -26.11 -5.37 -35.92
N ASP A 316 -25.02 -6.03 -36.31
CA ASP A 316 -25.02 -7.40 -36.85
C ASP A 316 -24.62 -8.48 -35.82
N GLY A 317 -24.37 -8.10 -34.56
CA GLY A 317 -24.05 -9.04 -33.48
C GLY A 317 -25.29 -9.75 -32.91
N VAL A 318 -25.13 -10.45 -31.79
CA VAL A 318 -26.22 -11.27 -31.21
C VAL A 318 -27.17 -10.42 -30.37
N VAL A 319 -28.47 -10.47 -30.64
CA VAL A 319 -29.51 -9.90 -29.78
C VAL A 319 -30.04 -11.00 -28.87
N VAL A 320 -30.00 -10.76 -27.55
CA VAL A 320 -30.50 -11.69 -26.53
C VAL A 320 -31.62 -11.03 -25.71
N THR A 321 -32.63 -11.80 -25.33
CA THR A 321 -33.67 -11.28 -24.43
C THR A 321 -33.12 -11.05 -23.02
N ASP A 322 -33.76 -10.18 -22.23
CA ASP A 322 -33.73 -10.35 -20.76
C ASP A 322 -34.42 -11.68 -20.38
N ALA A 323 -34.36 -12.08 -19.11
CA ALA A 323 -34.94 -13.34 -18.68
C ALA A 323 -36.46 -13.40 -18.91
N MET A 324 -36.91 -14.23 -19.86
CA MET A 324 -38.31 -14.28 -20.28
C MET A 324 -39.27 -14.83 -19.22
N ASN A 325 -38.74 -15.46 -18.16
CA ASN A 325 -39.52 -15.88 -17.00
C ASN A 325 -39.82 -14.75 -16.00
N MET A 326 -39.36 -13.51 -16.26
CA MET A 326 -39.71 -12.32 -15.48
C MET A 326 -41.19 -11.96 -15.61
N ASP A 327 -41.76 -11.37 -14.56
CA ASP A 327 -43.18 -11.03 -14.47
C ASP A 327 -43.68 -10.15 -15.64
N ALA A 328 -42.85 -9.24 -16.15
CA ALA A 328 -43.16 -8.41 -17.32
C ALA A 328 -43.63 -9.24 -18.53
N ILE A 329 -43.00 -10.40 -18.76
CA ILE A 329 -43.33 -11.32 -19.86
C ILE A 329 -44.22 -12.45 -19.36
N ALA A 330 -43.77 -13.24 -18.38
CA ALA A 330 -44.40 -14.48 -17.94
C ALA A 330 -45.86 -14.31 -17.44
N LYS A 331 -46.24 -13.14 -16.93
CA LYS A 331 -47.63 -12.87 -16.52
C LYS A 331 -48.51 -12.36 -17.67
N ASN A 332 -47.93 -11.71 -18.67
CA ASN A 332 -48.69 -11.05 -19.73
C ASN A 332 -48.75 -11.86 -21.03
N PHE A 333 -47.78 -12.73 -21.27
CA PHE A 333 -47.60 -13.51 -22.49
C PHE A 333 -47.46 -15.00 -22.14
N GLY A 334 -47.94 -15.90 -23.01
CA GLY A 334 -47.66 -17.33 -22.86
C GLY A 334 -46.20 -17.64 -23.24
N GLU A 335 -45.56 -18.59 -22.55
CA GLU A 335 -44.12 -18.92 -22.73
C GLU A 335 -43.75 -19.15 -24.21
N ALA A 336 -44.46 -20.06 -24.89
CA ALA A 336 -44.21 -20.35 -26.31
C ALA A 336 -44.50 -19.14 -27.23
N GLN A 337 -45.58 -18.40 -26.96
CA GLN A 337 -45.94 -17.23 -27.76
C GLN A 337 -44.90 -16.12 -27.62
N ALA A 338 -44.37 -15.90 -26.41
CA ALA A 338 -43.33 -14.90 -26.19
C ALA A 338 -42.05 -15.27 -26.97
N VAL A 339 -41.65 -16.54 -26.98
CA VAL A 339 -40.49 -17.01 -27.75
C VAL A 339 -40.71 -16.81 -29.26
N ILE A 340 -41.89 -17.16 -29.77
CA ILE A 340 -42.25 -16.94 -31.18
C ILE A 340 -42.16 -15.44 -31.52
N MET A 341 -42.74 -14.57 -30.71
CA MET A 341 -42.70 -13.12 -30.94
C MET A 341 -41.27 -12.56 -30.88
N ALA A 342 -40.42 -13.05 -29.98
CA ALA A 342 -39.02 -12.64 -29.91
C ALA A 342 -38.26 -13.02 -31.20
N ILE A 343 -38.41 -14.26 -31.68
CA ILE A 343 -37.78 -14.70 -32.93
C ILE A 343 -38.28 -13.88 -34.12
N GLN A 344 -39.59 -13.61 -34.19
CA GLN A 344 -40.16 -12.75 -35.24
C GLN A 344 -39.61 -11.33 -35.22
N ALA A 345 -39.25 -10.83 -34.03
CA ALA A 345 -38.62 -9.53 -33.88
C ALA A 345 -37.13 -9.52 -34.30
N ASP A 346 -36.55 -10.65 -34.73
CA ASP A 346 -35.11 -10.84 -35.04
C ASP A 346 -34.19 -10.86 -33.80
N VAL A 347 -34.74 -11.34 -32.67
CA VAL A 347 -33.93 -11.75 -31.50
C VAL A 347 -33.28 -13.09 -31.79
N ASP A 348 -31.98 -13.21 -31.50
CA ASP A 348 -31.21 -14.40 -31.80
C ASP A 348 -31.22 -15.43 -30.65
N ILE A 349 -31.26 -15.00 -29.39
CA ILE A 349 -31.29 -15.88 -28.21
C ILE A 349 -32.43 -15.50 -27.26
N CYS A 350 -33.30 -16.46 -26.97
CA CYS A 350 -34.31 -16.40 -25.92
C CYS A 350 -33.73 -16.93 -24.59
N LEU A 351 -33.44 -16.00 -23.68
CA LEU A 351 -32.89 -16.27 -22.35
C LEU A 351 -34.00 -16.70 -21.38
N MET A 352 -33.80 -17.85 -20.73
CA MET A 352 -34.69 -18.40 -19.69
C MET A 352 -36.16 -18.43 -20.13
N PRO A 353 -36.50 -19.09 -21.26
CA PRO A 353 -37.84 -19.07 -21.83
C PRO A 353 -38.89 -19.74 -20.93
N THR A 354 -38.46 -20.58 -19.98
CA THR A 354 -39.31 -21.26 -19.00
C THR A 354 -38.49 -21.65 -17.77
N ILE A 355 -39.16 -21.94 -16.65
CA ILE A 355 -38.51 -22.39 -15.41
C ILE A 355 -38.29 -23.90 -15.45
N LEU A 356 -37.01 -24.32 -15.36
CA LEU A 356 -36.58 -25.72 -15.31
C LEU A 356 -35.99 -26.07 -13.94
N ARG A 357 -36.70 -26.85 -13.12
CA ARG A 357 -36.23 -27.26 -11.79
C ARG A 357 -36.25 -28.76 -11.56
N SER A 358 -36.83 -29.52 -12.49
CA SER A 358 -36.92 -30.97 -12.42
C SER A 358 -37.11 -31.57 -13.82
N LYS A 359 -36.94 -32.88 -13.93
CA LYS A 359 -37.24 -33.63 -15.16
C LYS A 359 -38.68 -33.45 -15.66
N ALA A 360 -39.63 -33.18 -14.76
CA ALA A 360 -41.03 -32.93 -15.14
C ALA A 360 -41.22 -31.61 -15.89
N ASP A 361 -40.35 -30.62 -15.66
CA ASP A 361 -40.42 -29.31 -16.32
C ASP A 361 -39.94 -29.36 -17.78
N VAL A 362 -39.19 -30.39 -18.17
CA VAL A 362 -38.64 -30.56 -19.54
C VAL A 362 -39.75 -30.57 -20.59
N ALA A 363 -40.95 -31.07 -20.26
CA ALA A 363 -42.12 -31.04 -21.16
C ALA A 363 -42.57 -29.62 -21.55
N LYS A 364 -42.25 -28.60 -20.74
CA LYS A 364 -42.51 -27.18 -21.10
C LYS A 364 -41.62 -26.75 -22.24
N LEU A 365 -40.34 -27.14 -22.20
CA LEU A 365 -39.39 -26.87 -23.27
C LEU A 365 -39.78 -27.59 -24.57
N ASP A 366 -40.19 -28.86 -24.49
CA ASP A 366 -40.71 -29.59 -25.65
C ASP A 366 -41.89 -28.87 -26.30
N THR A 367 -42.77 -28.29 -25.47
CA THR A 367 -43.92 -27.51 -25.94
C THR A 367 -43.46 -26.26 -26.67
N ILE A 368 -42.54 -25.49 -26.09
CA ILE A 368 -41.99 -24.26 -26.72
C ILE A 368 -41.35 -24.59 -28.07
N ILE A 369 -40.49 -25.59 -28.13
CA ILE A 369 -39.81 -26.00 -29.38
C ILE A 369 -40.83 -26.45 -30.42
N SER A 370 -41.82 -27.26 -30.02
CA SER A 370 -42.86 -27.74 -30.94
C SER A 370 -43.69 -26.60 -31.53
N GLU A 371 -44.06 -25.60 -30.72
CA GLU A 371 -44.82 -24.44 -31.17
C GLU A 371 -44.00 -23.52 -32.07
N VAL A 372 -42.70 -23.32 -31.80
CA VAL A 372 -41.80 -22.60 -32.71
C VAL A 372 -41.70 -23.32 -34.06
N LYS A 373 -41.56 -24.65 -34.06
CA LYS A 373 -41.58 -25.45 -35.30
C LYS A 373 -42.88 -25.30 -36.06
N ASN A 374 -44.03 -25.27 -35.37
CA ASN A 374 -45.32 -25.04 -36.00
C ASN A 374 -45.37 -23.65 -36.64
N ALA A 375 -44.94 -22.61 -35.92
CA ALA A 375 -44.86 -21.25 -36.45
C ALA A 375 -43.99 -21.17 -37.72
N ILE A 376 -42.88 -21.92 -37.79
CA ILE A 376 -42.04 -22.01 -38.98
C ILE A 376 -42.75 -22.73 -40.13
N ASN A 377 -43.38 -23.88 -39.86
CA ASN A 377 -44.12 -24.64 -40.86
C ASN A 377 -45.32 -23.87 -41.44
N GLU A 378 -45.92 -22.98 -40.63
CA GLU A 378 -47.02 -22.10 -41.02
C GLU A 378 -46.54 -20.84 -41.76
N GLY A 379 -45.24 -20.56 -41.77
CA GLY A 379 -44.64 -19.38 -42.39
C GLY A 379 -44.73 -18.11 -41.55
N THR A 380 -45.07 -18.24 -40.26
CA THR A 380 -45.09 -17.15 -39.27
C THR A 380 -43.67 -16.69 -38.93
N ILE A 381 -42.71 -17.62 -38.94
CA ILE A 381 -41.25 -17.39 -38.89
C ILE A 381 -40.67 -18.04 -40.16
N THR A 382 -39.76 -17.38 -40.87
CA THR A 382 -39.11 -18.02 -42.04
C THR A 382 -37.88 -18.81 -41.62
N GLU A 383 -37.51 -19.86 -42.38
CA GLU A 383 -36.25 -20.57 -42.13
C GLU A 383 -35.02 -19.66 -42.35
N ASP A 384 -35.14 -18.65 -43.21
CA ASP A 384 -34.07 -17.66 -43.42
C ASP A 384 -33.84 -16.79 -42.18
N ASP A 385 -34.91 -16.32 -41.50
CA ASP A 385 -34.78 -15.60 -40.22
C ASP A 385 -34.03 -16.46 -39.19
N LEU A 386 -34.37 -17.74 -39.11
CA LEU A 386 -33.72 -18.70 -38.22
C LEU A 386 -32.24 -18.90 -38.59
N ASN A 387 -31.93 -19.02 -39.88
CA ASN A 387 -30.57 -19.20 -40.36
C ASN A 387 -29.69 -17.98 -40.05
N ASP A 388 -30.23 -16.76 -40.20
CA ASP A 388 -29.51 -15.53 -39.90
C ASP A 388 -29.18 -15.44 -38.41
N SER A 389 -30.11 -15.74 -37.52
CA SER A 389 -29.84 -15.76 -36.08
C SER A 389 -28.81 -16.82 -35.68
N VAL A 390 -28.96 -18.06 -36.15
CA VAL A 390 -28.00 -19.14 -35.87
C VAL A 390 -26.62 -18.80 -36.40
N ARG A 391 -26.53 -18.16 -37.57
CA ARG A 391 -25.27 -17.67 -38.12
C ARG A 391 -24.59 -16.66 -37.21
N ARG A 392 -25.33 -15.69 -36.66
CA ARG A 392 -24.78 -14.71 -35.70
C ARG A 392 -24.28 -15.40 -34.43
N ILE A 393 -25.03 -16.37 -33.90
CA ILE A 393 -24.62 -17.17 -32.73
C ILE A 393 -23.32 -17.93 -32.99
N LEU A 394 -23.24 -18.65 -34.12
CA LEU A 394 -22.03 -19.40 -34.49
C LEU A 394 -20.84 -18.47 -34.80
N THR A 395 -21.11 -17.30 -35.38
CA THR A 395 -20.09 -16.26 -35.60
C THR A 395 -19.53 -15.73 -34.29
N LEU A 396 -20.38 -15.50 -33.29
CA LEU A 396 -19.94 -15.13 -31.95
C LEU A 396 -19.08 -16.24 -31.32
N LYS A 397 -19.54 -17.50 -31.40
CA LYS A 397 -18.78 -18.64 -30.88
C LYS A 397 -17.40 -18.76 -31.54
N GLU A 398 -17.31 -18.57 -32.85
CA GLU A 398 -16.04 -18.57 -33.59
C GLU A 398 -15.14 -17.38 -33.19
N ASN A 399 -15.68 -16.16 -33.17
CA ASN A 399 -14.92 -14.93 -32.88
C ASN A 399 -14.33 -14.86 -31.46
N ARG A 400 -14.86 -15.67 -30.54
CA ARG A 400 -14.40 -15.78 -29.14
C ARG A 400 -13.69 -17.10 -28.85
N GLY A 401 -13.39 -17.91 -29.87
CA GLY A 401 -12.68 -19.19 -29.73
C GLY A 401 -13.49 -20.28 -29.01
N ILE A 402 -14.80 -20.11 -28.87
CA ILE A 402 -15.70 -21.03 -28.16
C ILE A 402 -15.87 -22.32 -28.97
N LEU A 403 -15.88 -22.24 -30.31
CA LEU A 403 -15.93 -23.43 -31.17
C LEU A 403 -14.67 -24.31 -31.08
N ASP A 404 -13.58 -23.79 -30.51
CA ASP A 404 -12.29 -24.49 -30.37
C ASP A 404 -12.16 -25.21 -29.02
N TYR A 405 -13.23 -25.30 -28.23
CA TYR A 405 -13.21 -25.96 -26.92
C TYR A 405 -12.62 -27.38 -26.97
N ALA A 406 -12.96 -28.15 -28.01
CA ALA A 406 -12.46 -29.52 -28.19
C ALA A 406 -10.96 -29.59 -28.54
N ASP A 407 -10.35 -28.47 -28.95
CA ASP A 407 -8.93 -28.36 -29.29
C ASP A 407 -8.07 -27.95 -28.08
N ASP A 408 -8.68 -27.62 -26.93
CA ASP A 408 -7.97 -27.30 -25.69
C ASP A 408 -7.32 -28.56 -25.09
N THR A 409 -5.99 -28.66 -25.19
CA THR A 409 -5.21 -29.80 -24.72
C THR A 409 -4.77 -29.71 -23.26
N ARG A 410 -5.12 -28.65 -22.53
CA ARG A 410 -4.72 -28.48 -21.12
C ARG A 410 -5.33 -29.58 -20.24
N THR A 411 -4.55 -30.10 -19.30
CA THR A 411 -5.07 -31.06 -18.30
C THR A 411 -5.96 -30.37 -17.27
N TRP A 412 -6.76 -31.16 -16.54
CA TRP A 412 -7.54 -30.65 -15.41
C TRP A 412 -6.65 -29.93 -14.38
N GLU A 413 -5.49 -30.49 -14.06
CA GLU A 413 -4.55 -29.91 -13.10
C GLU A 413 -3.99 -28.57 -13.58
N GLU A 414 -3.72 -28.43 -14.88
CA GLU A 414 -3.27 -27.16 -15.48
C GLU A 414 -4.38 -26.10 -15.43
N LYS A 415 -5.62 -26.46 -15.80
CA LYS A 415 -6.77 -25.54 -15.73
C LYS A 415 -7.04 -25.09 -14.29
N LEU A 416 -7.02 -26.02 -13.34
CA LEU A 416 -7.25 -25.72 -11.92
C LEU A 416 -6.13 -24.87 -11.32
N ALA A 417 -4.87 -25.12 -11.68
CA ALA A 417 -3.75 -24.30 -11.23
C ALA A 417 -3.89 -22.85 -11.72
N ASN A 418 -4.23 -22.65 -12.99
CA ASN A 418 -4.47 -21.32 -13.54
C ASN A 418 -5.66 -20.63 -12.87
N ALA A 419 -6.79 -21.32 -12.71
CA ALA A 419 -7.97 -20.76 -12.05
C ALA A 419 -7.67 -20.31 -10.62
N ASN A 420 -6.94 -21.12 -9.84
CA ASN A 420 -6.52 -20.76 -8.48
C ASN A 420 -5.49 -19.63 -8.42
N GLU A 421 -4.69 -19.43 -9.47
CA GLU A 421 -3.75 -18.32 -9.56
C GLU A 421 -4.45 -17.00 -9.89
N GLN A 422 -5.49 -17.03 -10.73
CA GLN A 422 -6.14 -15.84 -11.28
C GLN A 422 -7.38 -15.38 -10.48
N VAL A 423 -8.26 -16.30 -10.07
CA VAL A 423 -9.54 -15.96 -9.42
C VAL A 423 -9.30 -15.48 -8.00
N GLY A 424 -9.73 -14.25 -7.70
CA GLY A 424 -9.50 -13.62 -6.40
C GLY A 424 -8.03 -13.35 -6.11
N SER A 425 -7.18 -13.30 -7.13
CA SER A 425 -5.73 -13.11 -6.98
C SER A 425 -5.37 -11.82 -6.25
N LYS A 426 -4.16 -11.77 -5.68
CA LYS A 426 -3.67 -10.55 -5.03
C LYS A 426 -3.67 -9.34 -5.99
N GLU A 427 -3.28 -9.54 -7.24
CA GLU A 427 -3.30 -8.50 -8.27
C GLU A 427 -4.72 -7.94 -8.46
N ASN A 428 -5.72 -8.82 -8.61
CA ASN A 428 -7.11 -8.40 -8.79
C ASN A 428 -7.66 -7.68 -7.55
N ARG A 429 -7.31 -8.14 -6.35
CA ARG A 429 -7.70 -7.49 -5.08
C ARG A 429 -7.02 -6.14 -4.86
N ASP A 430 -5.78 -5.98 -5.32
CA ASP A 430 -5.09 -4.70 -5.29
C ASP A 430 -5.75 -3.69 -6.25
N ILE A 431 -6.11 -4.12 -7.47
CA ILE A 431 -6.88 -3.31 -8.43
C ILE A 431 -8.26 -2.95 -7.84
N GLU A 432 -8.97 -3.92 -7.27
CA GLU A 432 -10.25 -3.71 -6.59
C GLU A 432 -10.15 -2.62 -5.51
N ARG A 433 -9.15 -2.71 -4.65
CA ARG A 433 -8.92 -1.73 -3.59
C ARG A 433 -8.61 -0.34 -4.15
N GLU A 434 -7.72 -0.25 -5.13
CA GLU A 434 -7.29 1.01 -5.73
C GLU A 434 -8.43 1.72 -6.47
N VAL A 435 -9.16 1.01 -7.32
CA VAL A 435 -10.32 1.59 -8.04
C VAL A 435 -11.42 2.01 -7.06
N SER A 436 -11.63 1.22 -5.99
CA SER A 436 -12.59 1.58 -4.93
C SER A 436 -12.18 2.87 -4.21
N ALA A 437 -10.89 3.04 -3.90
CA ALA A 437 -10.37 4.24 -3.26
C ALA A 437 -10.48 5.47 -4.17
N GLN A 438 -10.13 5.33 -5.45
CA GLN A 438 -10.26 6.40 -6.45
C GLN A 438 -11.71 6.88 -6.62
N ALA A 439 -12.69 6.00 -6.42
CA ALA A 439 -14.10 6.30 -6.53
C ALA A 439 -14.65 7.13 -5.35
N VAL A 440 -14.03 7.06 -4.17
CA VAL A 440 -14.54 7.74 -2.97
C VAL A 440 -14.65 9.24 -3.22
N THR A 441 -15.86 9.77 -3.05
CA THR A 441 -16.18 11.16 -3.36
C THR A 441 -16.53 11.92 -2.10
N ILE A 442 -15.68 12.89 -1.74
CA ILE A 442 -15.92 13.78 -0.60
C ILE A 442 -16.82 14.92 -1.05
N THR A 443 -18.04 14.99 -0.53
CA THR A 443 -19.00 16.04 -0.89
C THR A 443 -18.96 17.22 0.06
N LYS A 444 -18.55 16.98 1.31
CA LYS A 444 -18.41 18.00 2.35
C LYS A 444 -17.16 17.76 3.20
N ASN A 445 -16.43 18.83 3.52
CA ASN A 445 -15.26 18.82 4.42
C ASN A 445 -15.06 20.22 5.05
N GLU A 446 -15.96 20.60 5.94
CA GLU A 446 -15.86 21.84 6.73
C GLU A 446 -14.70 21.76 7.72
N ASP A 447 -14.11 22.92 8.04
CA ASP A 447 -12.94 23.07 8.91
C ASP A 447 -11.71 22.25 8.49
N ASN A 448 -11.72 21.64 7.30
CA ASN A 448 -10.73 20.69 6.82
C ASN A 448 -10.46 19.54 7.81
N ILE A 449 -11.52 18.97 8.39
CA ILE A 449 -11.37 17.85 9.33
C ILE A 449 -10.82 16.59 8.66
N LEU A 450 -11.07 16.39 7.36
CA LEU A 450 -10.49 15.27 6.59
C LEU A 450 -9.14 15.65 5.94
N PRO A 451 -8.19 14.70 5.87
CA PRO A 451 -8.26 13.34 6.44
C PRO A 451 -8.17 13.35 7.97
N LEU A 452 -8.91 12.45 8.63
CA LEU A 452 -8.84 12.26 10.08
C LEU A 452 -7.48 11.71 10.49
N ARG A 453 -6.91 12.23 11.59
CA ARG A 453 -5.57 11.85 12.08
C ARG A 453 -5.59 11.54 13.58
N PRO A 454 -6.16 10.40 13.99
CA PRO A 454 -6.21 10.02 15.40
C PRO A 454 -4.80 9.80 15.96
N LYS A 455 -4.57 10.32 17.16
CA LYS A 455 -3.31 10.23 17.90
C LYS A 455 -3.30 9.00 18.81
N ASP A 456 -2.11 8.64 19.29
CA ASP A 456 -1.94 7.59 20.30
C ASP A 456 -2.91 7.72 21.48
N GLY A 457 -3.65 6.64 21.75
CA GLY A 457 -4.62 6.58 22.84
C GLY A 457 -6.00 7.16 22.51
N GLU A 458 -6.18 7.82 21.36
CA GLU A 458 -7.49 8.27 20.89
C GLU A 458 -8.34 7.08 20.40
N LYS A 459 -9.66 7.28 20.40
CA LYS A 459 -10.64 6.24 20.07
C LYS A 459 -11.52 6.62 18.88
N VAL A 460 -11.71 5.68 17.96
CA VAL A 460 -12.65 5.81 16.82
C VAL A 460 -13.91 4.99 17.09
N LEU A 461 -15.09 5.60 16.89
CA LEU A 461 -16.37 4.90 16.90
C LEU A 461 -16.88 4.69 15.48
N LEU A 462 -17.15 3.43 15.12
CA LEU A 462 -17.66 3.01 13.82
C LEU A 462 -19.12 2.58 13.97
N LEU A 463 -20.04 3.23 13.26
CA LEU A 463 -21.48 2.96 13.36
C LEU A 463 -22.04 2.48 12.02
N GLY A 464 -22.58 1.25 12.00
CA GLY A 464 -23.24 0.63 10.85
C GLY A 464 -24.73 0.36 11.10
N ALA A 465 -25.53 0.32 10.04
CA ALA A 465 -26.94 -0.09 10.06
C ALA A 465 -27.11 -1.62 10.09
N TYR A 466 -26.18 -2.36 9.49
CA TYR A 466 -26.27 -3.81 9.29
C TYR A 466 -25.00 -4.57 9.71
N ASP A 467 -25.15 -5.83 10.11
CA ASP A 467 -24.05 -6.63 10.69
C ASP A 467 -22.90 -6.86 9.70
N ASN A 468 -23.20 -6.92 8.40
CA ASN A 468 -22.20 -7.14 7.34
C ASN A 468 -21.39 -5.89 6.99
N GLU A 469 -21.74 -4.70 7.48
CA GLU A 469 -20.98 -3.47 7.19
C GLU A 469 -19.77 -3.31 8.12
N LEU A 470 -19.95 -3.67 9.40
CA LEU A 470 -18.94 -3.47 10.43
C LEU A 470 -17.61 -4.19 10.13
N PRO A 471 -17.59 -5.45 9.64
CA PRO A 471 -16.33 -6.12 9.30
C PRO A 471 -15.50 -5.36 8.27
N GLY A 472 -16.13 -4.70 7.30
CA GLY A 472 -15.44 -3.86 6.31
C GLY A 472 -14.84 -2.59 6.93
N MET A 473 -15.56 -1.95 7.85
CA MET A 473 -15.03 -0.78 8.59
C MET A 473 -13.83 -1.18 9.47
N GLU A 474 -13.93 -2.31 10.17
CA GLU A 474 -12.85 -2.82 11.03
C GLU A 474 -11.64 -3.32 10.23
N LEU A 475 -11.87 -3.97 9.09
CA LEU A 475 -10.80 -4.36 8.17
C LEU A 475 -9.92 -3.16 7.81
N SER A 476 -10.56 -2.03 7.51
CA SER A 476 -9.90 -0.78 7.16
C SER A 476 -9.05 -0.24 8.29
N MET A 477 -9.58 -0.23 9.52
CA MET A 477 -8.80 0.17 10.69
C MET A 477 -7.56 -0.71 10.87
N ARG A 478 -7.70 -2.04 10.69
CA ARG A 478 -6.57 -2.96 10.76
C ARG A 478 -5.55 -2.72 9.65
N ARG A 479 -5.99 -2.43 8.41
CA ARG A 479 -5.10 -2.08 7.29
C ARG A 479 -4.36 -0.78 7.53
N LEU A 480 -5.06 0.28 7.92
CA LEU A 480 -4.48 1.58 8.23
C LEU A 480 -3.45 1.49 9.35
N ILE A 481 -3.70 0.66 10.38
CA ILE A 481 -2.71 0.37 11.43
C ILE A 481 -1.53 -0.45 10.88
N GLY A 482 -1.80 -1.52 10.12
CA GLY A 482 -0.76 -2.38 9.55
C GLY A 482 0.14 -1.67 8.54
N GLU A 483 -0.39 -0.67 7.84
CA GLU A 483 0.30 0.18 6.87
C GLU A 483 0.94 1.41 7.53
N ASN A 484 0.76 1.61 8.84
CA ASN A 484 1.25 2.75 9.63
C ASN A 484 0.67 4.11 9.20
N VAL A 485 -0.49 4.13 8.55
CA VAL A 485 -1.27 5.36 8.34
C VAL A 485 -1.83 5.85 9.68
N ILE A 486 -2.25 4.92 10.54
CA ILE A 486 -2.72 5.17 11.90
C ILE A 486 -1.84 4.44 12.90
N SER A 487 -1.64 5.01 14.09
CA SER A 487 -0.91 4.37 15.18
C SER A 487 -1.62 3.11 15.70
N SER A 488 -0.85 2.07 16.02
CA SER A 488 -1.35 0.86 16.67
C SER A 488 -1.93 1.09 18.08
N ASN A 489 -1.69 2.26 18.67
CA ASN A 489 -2.24 2.67 19.97
C ASN A 489 -3.62 3.36 19.84
N VAL A 490 -4.11 3.57 18.62
CA VAL A 490 -5.50 4.01 18.39
C VAL A 490 -6.41 2.82 18.59
N SER A 491 -7.42 2.99 19.44
CA SER A 491 -8.46 1.99 19.63
C SER A 491 -9.68 2.30 18.76
N TYR A 492 -10.43 1.28 18.36
CA TYR A 492 -11.69 1.47 17.67
C TYR A 492 -12.75 0.53 18.24
N GLU A 493 -14.01 0.97 18.19
CA GLU A 493 -15.18 0.20 18.57
C GLU A 493 -16.21 0.29 17.45
N SER A 494 -16.79 -0.84 17.06
CA SER A 494 -17.90 -0.90 16.11
C SER A 494 -19.22 -1.12 16.85
N PHE A 495 -20.29 -0.51 16.36
CA PHE A 495 -21.64 -0.71 16.91
C PHE A 495 -22.68 -0.65 15.81
N ARG A 496 -23.59 -1.63 15.80
CA ARG A 496 -24.73 -1.63 14.90
C ARG A 496 -25.90 -0.86 15.50
N TYR A 497 -26.32 0.19 14.82
CA TYR A 497 -27.61 0.84 15.08
C TYR A 497 -28.74 0.16 14.30
N ASN A 498 -29.98 0.35 14.75
CA ASN A 498 -31.17 -0.17 14.09
C ASN A 498 -32.37 0.79 14.26
N SER A 499 -33.55 0.39 13.82
CA SER A 499 -34.77 1.22 13.87
C SER A 499 -35.17 1.68 15.29
N ASN A 500 -34.83 0.91 16.31
CA ASN A 500 -35.10 1.23 17.72
C ASN A 500 -33.98 2.04 18.39
N THR A 501 -32.80 2.17 17.76
CA THR A 501 -31.69 2.94 18.32
C THR A 501 -32.08 4.42 18.42
N THR A 502 -31.91 4.96 19.61
CA THR A 502 -32.07 6.38 19.91
C THR A 502 -30.71 7.00 20.20
N ILE A 503 -30.61 8.32 20.11
CA ILE A 503 -29.36 8.99 20.49
C ILE A 503 -28.92 8.69 21.93
N ALA A 504 -29.85 8.44 22.85
CA ALA A 504 -29.53 8.10 24.24
C ALA A 504 -28.70 6.81 24.36
N ASP A 505 -28.91 5.84 23.47
CA ASP A 505 -28.17 4.58 23.44
C ASP A 505 -26.72 4.77 22.96
N LEU A 506 -26.44 5.88 22.27
CA LEU A 506 -25.16 6.17 21.63
C LEU A 506 -24.33 7.23 22.36
N LYS A 507 -24.91 8.01 23.29
CA LYS A 507 -24.22 9.12 23.98
C LYS A 507 -22.91 8.70 24.64
N ASP A 508 -22.96 7.67 25.49
CA ASP A 508 -21.76 7.20 26.20
C ASP A 508 -20.65 6.74 25.23
N LYS A 509 -21.04 6.16 24.09
CA LYS A 509 -20.08 5.72 23.06
C LYS A 509 -19.46 6.92 22.35
N ILE A 510 -20.28 7.88 21.94
CA ILE A 510 -19.84 9.12 21.27
C ILE A 510 -18.95 9.95 22.20
N ASP A 511 -19.34 10.12 23.47
CA ASP A 511 -18.58 10.87 24.46
C ASP A 511 -17.20 10.23 24.73
N SER A 512 -17.13 8.89 24.66
CA SER A 512 -15.88 8.12 24.83
C SER A 512 -14.96 8.12 23.61
N ALA A 513 -15.46 8.51 22.43
CA ALA A 513 -14.71 8.51 21.18
C ALA A 513 -14.18 9.90 20.86
N ASP A 514 -13.10 9.97 20.08
CA ASP A 514 -12.54 11.22 19.55
C ASP A 514 -13.06 11.51 18.15
N TYR A 515 -13.26 10.45 17.36
CA TYR A 515 -13.85 10.51 16.03
C TYR A 515 -15.02 9.55 15.90
N VAL A 516 -16.05 9.95 15.16
CA VAL A 516 -17.22 9.11 14.86
C VAL A 516 -17.38 8.98 13.35
N ILE A 517 -17.52 7.76 12.86
CA ILE A 517 -17.89 7.48 11.47
C ILE A 517 -19.22 6.76 11.51
N VAL A 518 -20.22 7.31 10.83
CA VAL A 518 -21.56 6.73 10.75
C VAL A 518 -21.96 6.47 9.31
N ILE A 519 -22.31 5.22 9.03
CA ILE A 519 -22.83 4.80 7.74
C ILE A 519 -24.25 5.34 7.56
N SER A 520 -24.51 5.85 6.36
CA SER A 520 -25.83 6.06 5.78
C SER A 520 -26.04 5.07 4.64
N GLU A 521 -27.00 4.16 4.76
CA GLU A 521 -27.41 3.26 3.67
C GLU A 521 -28.82 3.62 3.20
N ILE A 522 -28.92 4.46 2.16
CA ILE A 522 -30.22 4.87 1.58
C ILE A 522 -30.41 4.23 0.19
N GLY A 523 -31.32 3.28 0.09
CA GLY A 523 -31.67 2.59 -1.16
C GLY A 523 -32.87 3.18 -1.91
N SER A 524 -33.72 3.97 -1.24
CA SER A 524 -34.96 4.52 -1.79
C SER A 524 -35.30 5.91 -1.24
N ALA A 525 -36.08 6.67 -2.01
CA ALA A 525 -36.54 8.01 -1.64
C ALA A 525 -37.28 8.03 -0.29
N ALA A 526 -38.09 7.01 0.04
CA ALA A 526 -38.81 6.95 1.31
C ALA A 526 -37.89 6.89 2.54
N GLN A 527 -36.66 6.38 2.38
CA GLN A 527 -35.69 6.28 3.47
C GLN A 527 -34.97 7.61 3.75
N MET A 528 -35.04 8.58 2.81
CA MET A 528 -34.48 9.93 2.95
C MET A 528 -35.26 10.81 3.94
N GLU A 529 -36.49 10.42 4.28
CA GLU A 529 -37.30 11.15 5.25
C GLU A 529 -36.58 11.27 6.59
N GLN A 530 -36.55 12.48 7.16
CA GLN A 530 -35.84 12.79 8.42
C GLN A 530 -36.37 11.97 9.62
N THR A 531 -37.57 11.38 9.49
CA THR A 531 -38.16 10.49 10.50
C THR A 531 -37.78 9.03 10.32
N HIS A 532 -37.33 8.62 9.12
CA HIS A 532 -36.92 7.26 8.83
C HIS A 532 -35.60 6.97 9.53
N TRP A 533 -35.48 5.83 10.20
CA TRP A 533 -34.34 5.54 11.08
C TRP A 533 -32.96 5.56 10.38
N LEU A 534 -32.89 5.15 9.12
CA LEU A 534 -31.66 5.22 8.30
C LEU A 534 -31.17 6.67 8.06
N THR A 535 -32.06 7.66 8.08
CA THR A 535 -31.69 9.09 8.00
C THR A 535 -31.60 9.71 9.39
N ARG A 536 -32.58 9.42 10.25
CA ARG A 536 -32.70 9.95 11.62
C ARG A 536 -31.46 9.65 12.45
N VAL A 537 -31.03 8.38 12.52
CA VAL A 537 -29.95 7.97 13.42
C VAL A 537 -28.62 8.64 13.03
N PRO A 538 -28.15 8.60 11.76
CA PRO A 538 -26.95 9.35 11.37
C PRO A 538 -27.06 10.85 11.62
N THR A 539 -28.25 11.44 11.39
CA THR A 539 -28.50 12.87 11.68
C THR A 539 -28.39 13.20 13.16
N GLU A 540 -28.99 12.38 14.03
CA GLU A 540 -28.91 12.53 15.49
C GLU A 540 -27.49 12.34 16.01
N VAL A 541 -26.74 11.36 15.47
CA VAL A 541 -25.32 11.14 15.79
C VAL A 541 -24.49 12.37 15.46
N VAL A 542 -24.63 12.92 14.24
CA VAL A 542 -23.92 14.14 13.81
C VAL A 542 -24.27 15.32 14.69
N ASN A 543 -25.56 15.54 14.96
CA ASN A 543 -26.02 16.66 15.78
C ASN A 543 -25.45 16.59 17.20
N TYR A 544 -25.48 15.42 17.83
CA TYR A 544 -24.94 15.24 19.17
C TYR A 544 -23.41 15.32 19.19
N ALA A 545 -22.71 14.72 18.23
CA ALA A 545 -21.26 14.85 18.10
C ALA A 545 -20.84 16.32 18.02
N ASN A 546 -21.54 17.14 17.22
CA ASN A 546 -21.31 18.59 17.19
C ASN A 546 -21.59 19.28 18.54
N GLU A 547 -22.66 18.88 19.25
CA GLU A 547 -22.99 19.41 20.60
C GLU A 547 -21.85 19.17 21.61
N VAL A 548 -21.21 18.01 21.54
CA VAL A 548 -20.08 17.63 22.42
C VAL A 548 -18.70 17.88 21.79
N ASN A 549 -18.65 18.63 20.68
CA ASN A 549 -17.42 19.02 19.98
C ASN A 549 -16.54 17.83 19.56
N LYS A 550 -17.16 16.81 18.97
CA LYS A 550 -16.53 15.65 18.33
C LYS A 550 -16.68 15.74 16.81
N ASP A 551 -15.67 15.29 16.08
CA ASP A 551 -15.75 15.26 14.63
C ASP A 551 -16.43 13.98 14.16
N ALA A 552 -17.57 14.15 13.47
CA ALA A 552 -18.36 13.08 12.90
C ALA A 552 -18.38 13.15 11.37
N VAL A 553 -18.15 11.99 10.74
CA VAL A 553 -18.17 11.83 9.28
C VAL A 553 -19.35 10.93 8.92
N VAL A 554 -20.17 11.37 7.95
CA VAL A 554 -21.19 10.51 7.35
C VAL A 554 -20.60 9.81 6.14
N LEU A 555 -20.70 8.47 6.12
CA LEU A 555 -20.30 7.64 5.00
C LEU A 555 -21.56 7.12 4.28
N SER A 556 -21.92 7.74 3.16
CA SER A 556 -22.97 7.26 2.27
C SER A 556 -22.47 6.06 1.47
N ILE A 557 -23.09 4.89 1.69
CA ILE A 557 -22.64 3.64 1.08
C ILE A 557 -23.52 3.14 -0.06
N SER A 558 -24.63 3.81 -0.37
CA SER A 558 -25.56 3.38 -1.41
C SER A 558 -25.69 4.43 -2.52
N LYS A 559 -26.89 4.64 -3.06
CA LYS A 559 -27.16 5.70 -4.03
C LYS A 559 -26.78 7.06 -3.41
N PRO A 560 -26.03 7.92 -4.11
CA PRO A 560 -25.38 9.09 -3.51
C PRO A 560 -26.31 10.27 -3.22
N TYR A 561 -27.62 10.09 -3.38
CA TYR A 561 -28.59 11.19 -3.25
C TYR A 561 -28.77 11.66 -1.80
N ASP A 562 -28.36 10.83 -0.83
CA ASP A 562 -28.42 11.10 0.61
C ASP A 562 -27.32 12.03 1.12
N VAL A 563 -26.25 12.26 0.35
CA VAL A 563 -25.13 13.13 0.79
C VAL A 563 -25.56 14.57 1.09
N ALA A 564 -26.63 15.05 0.44
CA ALA A 564 -27.21 16.37 0.69
C ALA A 564 -28.15 16.40 1.92
N ASN A 565 -28.49 15.24 2.50
CA ASN A 565 -29.47 15.11 3.57
C ASN A 565 -28.89 15.36 4.98
N TYR A 566 -27.59 15.67 5.06
CA TYR A 566 -26.83 15.87 6.31
C TYR A 566 -26.23 17.28 6.41
N PRO A 567 -27.05 18.36 6.44
CA PRO A 567 -26.56 19.73 6.39
C PRO A 567 -25.63 20.09 7.57
N ASN A 568 -25.82 19.46 8.73
CA ASN A 568 -25.03 19.70 9.94
C ASN A 568 -23.74 18.85 10.03
N ALA A 569 -23.51 17.90 9.12
CA ALA A 569 -22.27 17.12 9.12
C ALA A 569 -21.11 18.00 8.68
N LYS A 570 -19.96 17.94 9.36
CA LYS A 570 -18.77 18.65 8.89
C LYS A 570 -18.15 17.94 7.68
N ALA A 571 -18.22 16.61 7.64
CA ALA A 571 -17.75 15.83 6.49
C ALA A 571 -18.74 14.76 6.04
N VAL A 572 -18.82 14.56 4.72
CA VAL A 572 -19.67 13.56 4.07
C VAL A 572 -18.90 12.95 2.89
N ALA A 573 -18.83 11.61 2.85
CA ALA A 573 -18.20 10.83 1.79
C ALA A 573 -19.21 9.87 1.15
N ALA A 574 -19.16 9.68 -0.17
CA ALA A 574 -19.92 8.68 -0.90
C ALA A 574 -19.02 7.59 -1.48
N VAL A 575 -19.44 6.32 -1.37
CA VAL A 575 -18.67 5.16 -1.85
C VAL A 575 -19.40 4.24 -2.83
N TYR A 576 -20.71 4.45 -3.05
CA TYR A 576 -21.47 3.81 -4.14
C TYR A 576 -21.55 2.26 -4.11
N GLY A 577 -21.51 1.63 -2.93
CA GLY A 577 -21.66 0.18 -2.80
C GLY A 577 -21.98 -0.28 -1.38
N ASN A 578 -23.11 -0.96 -1.21
CA ASN A 578 -23.65 -1.40 0.08
C ASN A 578 -23.46 -2.90 0.36
N LYS A 579 -22.71 -3.60 -0.50
CA LYS A 579 -22.29 -4.97 -0.19
C LYS A 579 -21.30 -4.91 0.97
N GLY A 580 -21.62 -5.63 2.04
CA GLY A 580 -20.74 -5.78 3.19
C GLY A 580 -19.75 -6.93 3.03
N MET A 581 -19.25 -7.41 4.15
CA MET A 581 -18.27 -8.46 4.30
C MET A 581 -18.73 -9.48 5.36
N ASP A 582 -18.35 -10.75 5.21
CA ASP A 582 -18.62 -11.76 6.22
C ASP A 582 -17.72 -11.51 7.46
N PRO A 583 -18.28 -11.56 8.69
CA PRO A 583 -17.51 -11.33 9.92
C PRO A 583 -16.39 -12.36 10.18
N THR A 584 -16.36 -13.48 9.46
CA THR A 584 -15.34 -14.53 9.60
C THR A 584 -14.11 -14.33 8.72
N GLU A 585 -14.14 -13.34 7.80
CA GLU A 585 -13.07 -13.09 6.85
C GLU A 585 -11.81 -12.45 7.46
N GLY A 586 -10.65 -12.80 6.91
CA GLY A 586 -9.35 -12.31 7.34
C GLY A 586 -9.01 -10.90 6.83
N LEU A 587 -7.74 -10.49 6.98
CA LEU A 587 -7.23 -9.23 6.39
C LEU A 587 -7.12 -9.28 4.86
N THR A 588 -6.93 -10.49 4.35
CA THR A 588 -6.93 -10.86 2.93
C THR A 588 -8.12 -11.79 2.73
N PRO A 589 -9.30 -11.26 2.35
CA PRO A 589 -10.49 -12.07 2.24
C PRO A 589 -10.35 -13.08 1.11
N ASP A 590 -10.74 -14.33 1.37
CA ASP A 590 -10.73 -15.39 0.36
C ASP A 590 -12.02 -15.31 -0.48
N SER A 591 -13.15 -14.96 0.13
CA SER A 591 -14.43 -14.80 -0.56
C SER A 591 -14.58 -13.41 -1.19
N ALA A 592 -15.44 -13.31 -2.19
CA ALA A 592 -15.91 -12.05 -2.76
C ALA A 592 -16.66 -11.21 -1.69
N PHE A 593 -16.25 -9.97 -1.50
CA PHE A 593 -16.82 -9.02 -0.54
C PHE A 593 -16.99 -7.64 -1.18
N GLY A 594 -17.80 -6.76 -0.59
CA GLY A 594 -17.94 -5.39 -1.09
C GLY A 594 -16.78 -4.48 -0.67
N PRO A 595 -16.00 -3.91 -1.62
CA PRO A 595 -14.77 -3.16 -1.30
C PRO A 595 -15.01 -1.67 -0.96
N ASN A 596 -16.22 -1.16 -1.22
CA ASN A 596 -16.56 0.26 -1.15
C ASN A 596 -16.53 0.80 0.29
N ILE A 597 -17.08 0.06 1.26
CA ILE A 597 -17.06 0.47 2.68
C ILE A 597 -15.60 0.56 3.15
N PRO A 598 -14.74 -0.45 2.92
CA PRO A 598 -13.34 -0.32 3.29
C PRO A 598 -12.63 0.89 2.68
N ALA A 599 -12.77 1.07 1.37
CA ALA A 599 -12.16 2.19 0.66
C ALA A 599 -12.59 3.56 1.23
N GLY A 600 -13.87 3.70 1.60
CA GLY A 600 -14.38 4.91 2.26
C GLY A 600 -13.65 5.25 3.55
N ILE A 601 -13.45 4.25 4.43
CA ILE A 601 -12.73 4.44 5.69
C ILE A 601 -11.26 4.75 5.42
N GLU A 602 -10.62 4.03 4.50
CA GLU A 602 -9.22 4.27 4.15
C GLU A 602 -8.99 5.68 3.60
N VAL A 603 -9.89 6.20 2.76
CA VAL A 603 -9.83 7.60 2.28
C VAL A 603 -10.13 8.61 3.39
N ILE A 604 -11.09 8.35 4.28
CA ILE A 604 -11.42 9.23 5.43
C ILE A 604 -10.20 9.46 6.33
N PHE A 605 -9.38 8.43 6.55
CA PHE A 605 -8.15 8.52 7.34
C PHE A 605 -6.90 8.87 6.50
N GLY A 606 -7.07 9.09 5.19
CA GLY A 606 -5.99 9.47 4.29
C GLY A 606 -5.00 8.35 3.98
N GLY A 607 -5.38 7.08 4.10
CA GLY A 607 -4.61 5.97 3.53
C GLY A 607 -4.55 6.03 2.00
N HIS A 608 -5.57 6.63 1.39
CA HIS A 608 -5.61 6.99 -0.02
C HIS A 608 -6.04 8.45 -0.20
N ALA A 609 -5.71 9.03 -1.35
CA ALA A 609 -6.14 10.37 -1.72
C ALA A 609 -7.64 10.41 -2.01
N ALA A 610 -8.30 11.54 -1.72
CA ALA A 610 -9.66 11.79 -2.16
C ALA A 610 -9.64 12.36 -3.58
N THR A 611 -10.09 11.58 -4.57
CA THR A 611 -10.10 11.97 -5.99
C THR A 611 -11.46 11.90 -6.66
N GLY A 612 -12.40 11.14 -6.09
CA GLY A 612 -13.69 10.82 -6.71
C GLY A 612 -14.54 12.05 -7.01
N LYS A 613 -15.36 11.93 -8.05
CA LYS A 613 -16.28 12.96 -8.53
C LYS A 613 -17.67 12.38 -8.72
N LEU A 614 -18.71 13.06 -8.24
CA LEU A 614 -20.08 12.59 -8.37
C LEU A 614 -20.41 12.23 -9.83
N PRO A 615 -20.83 10.99 -10.13
CA PRO A 615 -21.24 10.56 -11.47
C PRO A 615 -22.69 10.90 -11.79
N VAL A 616 -23.39 11.55 -10.88
CA VAL A 616 -24.79 11.98 -11.01
C VAL A 616 -24.98 13.35 -10.39
N ASP A 617 -26.04 14.06 -10.79
CA ASP A 617 -26.53 15.20 -10.03
C ASP A 617 -27.18 14.72 -8.73
N VAL A 618 -26.97 15.48 -7.65
CA VAL A 618 -27.64 15.29 -6.36
C VAL A 618 -28.65 16.40 -6.18
N ASN A 619 -29.92 16.06 -6.41
CA ASN A 619 -31.05 16.95 -6.21
C ASN A 619 -31.45 17.05 -4.75
N LYS A 620 -31.96 18.21 -4.35
CA LYS A 620 -32.48 18.44 -3.01
C LYS A 620 -33.75 17.62 -2.79
N PHE A 621 -33.77 16.89 -1.69
CA PHE A 621 -34.93 16.11 -1.25
C PHE A 621 -35.77 16.93 -0.25
N GLU A 622 -37.04 17.15 -0.57
CA GLU A 622 -37.99 17.85 0.31
C GLU A 622 -39.42 17.36 0.09
N ASN A 623 -40.22 17.31 1.17
CA ASN A 623 -41.63 16.92 1.14
C ASN A 623 -41.89 15.53 0.49
N GLY A 624 -41.03 14.54 0.71
CA GLY A 624 -41.20 13.19 0.16
C GLY A 624 -40.73 12.98 -1.28
N SER A 625 -40.08 13.96 -1.89
CA SER A 625 -39.64 13.88 -3.29
C SER A 625 -38.36 14.67 -3.58
N PHE A 626 -37.67 14.32 -4.66
CA PHE A 626 -36.59 15.15 -5.21
C PHE A 626 -37.19 16.37 -5.93
N SER A 627 -36.63 17.54 -5.65
CA SER A 627 -36.93 18.79 -6.38
C SER A 627 -35.99 18.97 -7.58
N ASP A 628 -36.25 19.96 -8.43
CA ASP A 628 -35.36 20.33 -9.54
C ASP A 628 -34.08 21.07 -9.08
N GLU A 629 -33.97 21.41 -7.79
CA GLU A 629 -32.81 22.12 -7.24
C GLU A 629 -31.62 21.15 -7.08
N VAL A 630 -30.56 21.33 -7.88
CA VAL A 630 -29.31 20.57 -7.77
C VAL A 630 -28.44 21.15 -6.66
N VAL A 631 -28.14 20.34 -5.64
CA VAL A 631 -27.28 20.69 -4.49
C VAL A 631 -25.81 20.45 -4.84
N TYR A 632 -25.50 19.29 -5.41
CA TYR A 632 -24.19 18.97 -5.95
C TYR A 632 -24.34 18.50 -7.38
N SER A 633 -23.65 19.15 -8.31
CA SER A 633 -23.69 18.75 -9.71
C SER A 633 -22.82 17.53 -9.98
N ILE A 634 -23.12 16.81 -11.06
CA ILE A 634 -22.20 15.85 -11.66
C ILE A 634 -20.81 16.49 -11.83
N GLY A 635 -19.77 15.71 -11.50
CA GLY A 635 -18.38 16.17 -11.50
C GLY A 635 -17.93 16.88 -10.22
N TYR A 636 -18.82 17.13 -9.26
CA TYR A 636 -18.45 17.71 -7.96
C TYR A 636 -17.78 16.68 -7.05
N GLY A 637 -16.75 17.09 -6.32
CA GLY A 637 -16.04 16.28 -5.33
C GLY A 637 -14.80 17.02 -4.82
N LEU A 638 -14.66 17.12 -3.51
CA LEU A 638 -13.51 17.72 -2.84
C LEU A 638 -12.31 16.76 -2.89
N THR A 639 -11.11 17.31 -2.89
CA THR A 639 -9.87 16.53 -3.04
C THR A 639 -8.87 16.86 -1.94
N TYR A 640 -8.11 15.84 -1.53
CA TYR A 640 -6.92 15.98 -0.70
C TYR A 640 -5.98 14.81 -0.97
N ASP A 641 -4.69 15.02 -0.74
CA ASP A 641 -3.67 13.99 -0.92
C ASP A 641 -3.72 12.97 0.24
N ALA A 642 -3.21 11.76 -0.03
CA ALA A 642 -2.99 10.76 1.02
C ALA A 642 -2.00 11.30 2.09
N VAL A 643 -2.05 10.72 3.27
CA VAL A 643 -1.08 11.00 4.34
C VAL A 643 0.28 10.46 3.92
N ASP A 644 1.30 11.32 3.92
CA ASP A 644 2.68 10.90 3.71
C ASP A 644 3.12 9.97 4.85
N ILE A 645 3.39 8.72 4.52
CA ILE A 645 3.95 7.73 5.46
C ILE A 645 5.47 7.85 5.39
N ALA A 646 6.11 8.19 6.51
CA ALA A 646 7.56 8.29 6.55
C ALA A 646 8.22 6.93 6.29
N ASP A 647 9.23 6.90 5.41
CA ASP A 647 10.07 5.73 5.18
C ASP A 647 11.01 5.53 6.37
N LYS A 648 10.72 4.49 7.15
CA LYS A 648 11.46 4.08 8.34
C LYS A 648 12.47 2.97 8.08
N THR A 649 12.69 2.57 6.84
CA THR A 649 13.54 1.41 6.50
C THR A 649 14.97 1.57 7.01
N ALA A 650 15.58 2.74 6.77
CA ALA A 650 16.94 3.02 7.23
C ALA A 650 17.04 3.07 8.77
N LEU A 651 16.06 3.71 9.42
CA LEU A 651 15.98 3.79 10.87
C LEU A 651 15.81 2.40 11.50
N LYS A 652 14.99 1.54 10.90
CA LYS A 652 14.81 0.14 11.33
C LYS A 652 16.13 -0.61 11.35
N ILE A 653 16.89 -0.55 10.25
CA ILE A 653 18.19 -1.23 10.13
C ILE A 653 19.17 -0.70 11.21
N ALA A 654 19.22 0.62 11.41
CA ALA A 654 20.08 1.22 12.43
C ALA A 654 19.69 0.77 13.84
N ILE A 655 18.40 0.68 14.15
CA ILE A 655 17.88 0.18 15.43
C ILE A 655 18.21 -1.30 15.62
N GLU A 656 18.05 -2.14 14.60
CA GLU A 656 18.39 -3.57 14.67
C GLU A 656 19.88 -3.76 14.99
N LEU A 657 20.76 -3.00 14.34
CA LEU A 657 22.20 -3.01 14.63
C LEU A 657 22.49 -2.48 16.05
N ALA A 658 21.85 -1.40 16.47
CA ALA A 658 22.04 -0.83 17.81
C ALA A 658 21.53 -1.76 18.91
N ASN A 659 20.44 -2.49 18.69
CA ASN A 659 19.88 -3.45 19.65
C ASN A 659 20.75 -4.71 19.80
N ALA A 660 21.61 -5.02 18.82
CA ALA A 660 22.59 -6.09 18.93
C ALA A 660 23.77 -5.76 19.88
N ILE A 661 23.95 -4.48 20.22
CA ILE A 661 25.03 -4.01 21.10
C ILE A 661 24.61 -4.14 22.56
N THR A 662 25.33 -4.97 23.32
CA THR A 662 24.97 -5.29 24.70
C THR A 662 25.59 -4.30 25.69
N ASP A 663 25.06 -4.25 26.92
CA ASP A 663 25.67 -3.46 28.00
C ASP A 663 27.13 -3.85 28.25
N LYS A 664 27.48 -5.12 28.03
CA LYS A 664 28.86 -5.62 28.14
C LYS A 664 29.79 -5.06 27.06
N ASP A 665 29.28 -4.83 25.86
CA ASP A 665 30.06 -4.20 24.78
C ASP A 665 30.34 -2.74 25.11
N LEU A 666 29.38 -2.08 25.77
CA LEU A 666 29.47 -0.68 26.21
C LEU A 666 30.41 -0.47 27.41
N GLU A 667 30.72 -1.49 28.21
CA GLU A 667 31.67 -1.37 29.35
C GLU A 667 33.06 -0.89 28.92
N LYS A 668 33.46 -1.15 27.68
CA LYS A 668 34.76 -0.75 27.14
C LYS A 668 34.74 0.67 26.58
N VAL A 669 33.56 1.24 26.31
CA VAL A 669 33.36 2.54 25.66
C VAL A 669 33.36 3.64 26.71
N ILE A 670 33.83 4.84 26.37
CA ILE A 670 33.81 5.98 27.30
C ILE A 670 32.37 6.29 27.77
N PRO A 671 32.14 6.55 29.08
CA PRO A 671 30.80 6.69 29.64
C PRO A 671 29.91 7.71 28.93
N VAL A 672 30.46 8.85 28.50
CA VAL A 672 29.70 9.89 27.79
C VAL A 672 29.12 9.38 26.46
N VAL A 673 29.86 8.56 25.72
CA VAL A 673 29.40 7.96 24.45
C VAL A 673 28.44 6.81 24.71
N ALA A 674 28.72 5.95 25.70
CA ALA A 674 27.83 4.84 26.05
C ALA A 674 26.44 5.34 26.49
N ASN A 675 26.38 6.43 27.26
CA ASN A 675 25.11 7.02 27.69
C ASN A 675 24.36 7.68 26.53
N GLU A 676 25.06 8.41 25.66
CA GLU A 676 24.43 9.01 24.46
C GLU A 676 23.93 7.94 23.50
N PHE A 677 24.66 6.81 23.36
CA PHE A 677 24.22 5.69 22.54
C PHE A 677 22.90 5.10 23.03
N LYS A 678 22.79 4.88 24.35
CA LYS A 678 21.54 4.41 24.97
C LYS A 678 20.40 5.39 24.74
N ALA A 679 20.63 6.68 24.98
CA ALA A 679 19.62 7.72 24.79
C ALA A 679 19.15 7.84 23.32
N ALA A 680 20.08 7.84 22.37
CA ALA A 680 19.78 7.90 20.94
C ALA A 680 19.05 6.64 20.45
N ARG A 681 19.43 5.45 20.94
CA ARG A 681 18.74 4.20 20.64
C ARG A 681 17.31 4.20 21.18
N ASP A 682 17.11 4.67 22.41
CA ASP A 682 15.79 4.71 23.02
C ASP A 682 14.88 5.71 22.30
N GLU A 683 15.37 6.90 21.95
CA GLU A 683 14.64 7.88 21.10
C GLU A 683 14.32 7.30 19.71
N ALA A 684 15.29 6.67 19.06
CA ALA A 684 15.10 6.04 17.76
C ALA A 684 13.98 4.98 17.81
N ASN A 685 13.92 4.17 18.86
CA ASN A 685 12.81 3.22 19.07
C ASN A 685 11.46 3.94 19.25
N VAL A 686 11.42 5.05 19.98
CA VAL A 686 10.18 5.85 20.15
C VAL A 686 9.71 6.42 18.81
N ILE A 687 10.60 7.04 18.03
CA ILE A 687 10.26 7.61 16.71
C ILE A 687 9.88 6.51 15.71
N TYR A 688 10.59 5.39 15.72
CA TYR A 688 10.26 4.24 14.88
C TYR A 688 8.85 3.70 15.17
N ASN A 689 8.48 3.60 16.43
CA ASN A 689 7.14 3.12 16.85
C ASN A 689 6.03 4.19 16.74
N ASN A 690 6.36 5.47 16.54
CA ASN A 690 5.38 6.54 16.34
C ASN A 690 4.90 6.57 14.89
N ALA A 691 3.70 6.06 14.59
CA ALA A 691 3.14 6.06 13.23
C ALA A 691 3.01 7.46 12.61
N SER A 692 2.80 8.49 13.43
CA SER A 692 2.70 9.88 12.99
C SER A 692 4.04 10.61 12.88
N ALA A 693 5.17 9.92 13.04
CA ALA A 693 6.49 10.52 12.88
C ALA A 693 6.67 11.03 11.44
N THR A 694 7.10 12.27 11.33
CA THR A 694 7.45 12.90 10.05
C THR A 694 8.76 12.32 9.51
N GLN A 695 8.98 12.43 8.19
CA GLN A 695 10.25 12.00 7.60
C GLN A 695 11.45 12.73 8.21
N ASP A 696 11.29 14.00 8.59
CA ASP A 696 12.35 14.78 9.25
C ASP A 696 12.70 14.23 10.64
N GLU A 697 11.71 13.84 11.43
CA GLU A 697 11.93 13.19 12.72
C GLU A 697 12.61 11.82 12.56
N VAL A 698 12.19 11.03 11.56
CA VAL A 698 12.80 9.74 11.24
C VAL A 698 14.26 9.92 10.81
N ASN A 699 14.54 10.89 9.94
CA ASN A 699 15.89 11.20 9.48
C ASN A 699 16.76 11.70 10.64
N ALA A 700 16.25 12.59 11.50
CA ALA A 700 16.99 13.11 12.64
C ALA A 700 17.33 12.01 13.67
N ALA A 701 16.39 11.11 13.95
CA ALA A 701 16.61 9.96 14.82
C ALA A 701 17.67 9.00 14.25
N PHE A 702 17.60 8.73 12.93
CA PHE A 702 18.60 7.94 12.23
C PHE A 702 20.00 8.58 12.32
N ASP A 703 20.11 9.86 11.99
CA ASP A 703 21.38 10.59 11.99
C ASP A 703 22.01 10.62 13.38
N ARG A 704 21.20 10.86 14.42
CA ARG A 704 21.66 10.86 15.82
C ARG A 704 22.20 9.48 16.22
N LEU A 705 21.44 8.42 15.94
CA LEU A 705 21.83 7.05 16.27
C LEU A 705 23.08 6.62 15.50
N ALA A 706 23.13 6.89 14.19
CA ALA A 706 24.28 6.57 13.35
C ALA A 706 25.54 7.31 13.80
N SER A 707 25.43 8.59 14.16
CA SER A 707 26.54 9.43 14.64
C SER A 707 27.15 8.89 15.93
N VAL A 708 26.33 8.45 16.89
CA VAL A 708 26.85 7.90 18.14
C VAL A 708 27.35 6.46 17.98
N MET A 709 26.75 5.65 17.10
CA MET A 709 27.26 4.32 16.76
C MET A 709 28.70 4.36 16.23
N GLN A 710 29.03 5.37 15.41
CA GLN A 710 30.41 5.57 14.93
C GLN A 710 31.41 5.88 16.05
N LYS A 711 30.95 6.41 17.20
CA LYS A 711 31.81 6.77 18.34
C LYS A 711 32.03 5.61 19.30
N LEU A 712 31.39 4.45 19.11
CA LEU A 712 31.52 3.28 20.00
C LEU A 712 32.92 2.66 20.00
N GLU A 713 33.81 3.08 19.11
CA GLU A 713 35.23 2.72 19.14
C GLU A 713 36.06 3.54 20.14
N PHE A 714 35.49 4.59 20.74
CA PHE A 714 36.17 5.42 21.74
C PHE A 714 36.20 4.68 23.08
N TYR A 715 37.25 3.88 23.27
CA TYR A 715 37.41 3.06 24.45
C TYR A 715 38.05 3.78 25.63
N VAL A 716 37.62 3.42 26.84
CA VAL A 716 38.23 3.88 28.10
C VAL A 716 39.68 3.41 28.14
N GLY A 717 40.61 4.32 28.44
CA GLY A 717 42.02 4.00 28.60
C GLY A 717 42.29 3.18 29.87
N ASP A 718 43.19 2.19 29.78
CA ASP A 718 43.69 1.47 30.95
C ASP A 718 44.65 2.36 31.75
N LYS A 719 44.18 2.81 32.91
CA LYS A 719 44.89 3.72 33.80
C LYS A 719 45.79 3.01 34.82
N THR A 720 45.91 1.68 34.77
CA THR A 720 46.62 0.90 35.80
C THR A 720 48.07 1.34 35.93
N ALA A 721 48.78 1.47 34.80
CA ALA A 721 50.19 1.90 34.79
C ALA A 721 50.35 3.37 35.22
N LEU A 722 49.46 4.24 34.76
CA LEU A 722 49.42 5.66 35.14
C LEU A 722 49.23 5.83 36.64
N LYS A 723 48.24 5.14 37.22
CA LYS A 723 47.98 5.17 38.66
C LYS A 723 49.14 4.65 39.48
N ALA A 724 49.71 3.50 39.07
CA ALA A 724 50.85 2.92 39.76
C ALA A 724 52.09 3.84 39.75
N PHE A 725 52.27 4.63 38.68
CA PHE A 725 53.37 5.59 38.61
C PHE A 725 53.08 6.85 39.43
N ILE A 726 51.88 7.43 39.31
CA ILE A 726 51.40 8.52 40.17
C ILE A 726 51.64 8.17 41.65
N ASP A 727 51.23 6.98 42.09
CA ASP A 727 51.37 6.54 43.49
C ASP A 727 52.83 6.46 43.94
N LYS A 728 53.75 6.07 43.04
CA LYS A 728 55.18 5.97 43.37
C LYS A 728 55.87 7.32 43.51
N VAL A 729 55.39 8.33 42.79
CA VAL A 729 56.07 9.63 42.69
C VAL A 729 55.37 10.73 43.50
N SER A 730 54.17 10.47 44.03
CA SER A 730 53.39 11.46 44.80
C SER A 730 54.03 11.83 46.14
N ASP A 731 54.86 10.96 46.72
CA ASP A 731 55.49 11.16 48.04
C ASP A 731 56.91 11.77 47.94
N LEU A 732 57.32 12.25 46.78
CA LEU A 732 58.64 12.87 46.62
C LEU A 732 58.72 14.19 47.41
N ASP A 733 59.86 14.40 48.04
CA ASP A 733 60.13 15.60 48.84
C ASP A 733 60.71 16.73 47.97
N SER A 734 59.88 17.75 47.73
CA SER A 734 60.24 18.93 46.92
C SER A 734 61.54 19.61 47.34
N THR A 735 61.89 19.57 48.62
CA THR A 735 63.05 20.29 49.17
C THR A 735 64.39 19.73 48.73
N LYS A 736 64.41 18.54 48.11
CA LYS A 736 65.63 17.86 47.65
C LYS A 736 65.97 18.17 46.19
N TYR A 737 65.07 18.80 45.44
CA TYR A 737 65.20 19.01 44.00
C TYR A 737 65.26 20.49 43.63
N THR A 738 65.86 20.81 42.48
CA THR A 738 65.90 22.16 41.95
C THR A 738 64.49 22.66 41.61
N GLU A 739 64.19 23.92 41.92
CA GLU A 739 62.86 24.53 41.74
C GLU A 739 62.33 24.36 40.31
N THR A 740 63.19 24.59 39.30
CA THR A 740 62.80 24.52 37.88
C THR A 740 62.33 23.12 37.48
N THR A 741 63.09 22.08 37.83
CA THR A 741 62.72 20.70 37.47
C THR A 741 61.55 20.18 38.30
N TRP A 742 61.43 20.65 39.55
CA TRP A 742 60.30 20.33 40.41
C TRP A 742 58.98 20.91 39.88
N THR A 743 58.93 22.18 39.49
CA THR A 743 57.71 22.80 38.93
C THR A 743 57.22 22.08 37.68
N GLN A 744 58.13 21.63 36.81
CA GLN A 744 57.78 20.86 35.61
C GLN A 744 57.21 19.49 35.97
N PHE A 745 57.80 18.81 36.95
CA PHE A 745 57.30 17.53 37.48
C PHE A 745 55.94 17.67 38.16
N ASP A 746 55.75 18.67 39.02
CA ASP A 746 54.49 18.93 39.72
C ASP A 746 53.34 19.27 38.75
N GLY A 747 53.63 20.07 37.71
CA GLY A 747 52.69 20.33 36.62
C GLY A 747 52.31 19.06 35.85
N ALA A 748 53.27 18.20 35.53
CA ALA A 748 53.02 16.92 34.88
C ALA A 748 52.23 15.94 35.78
N LEU A 749 52.50 15.93 37.09
CA LEU A 749 51.78 15.12 38.07
C LEU A 749 50.33 15.60 38.24
N THR A 750 50.12 16.91 38.25
CA THR A 750 48.78 17.50 38.28
C THR A 750 47.98 17.14 37.02
N ALA A 751 48.58 17.28 35.84
CA ALA A 751 47.95 16.88 34.58
C ALA A 751 47.63 15.38 34.52
N ALA A 752 48.57 14.53 34.97
CA ALA A 752 48.38 13.09 35.05
C ALA A 752 47.25 12.69 36.02
N ASN A 753 47.13 13.37 37.17
CA ASN A 753 46.00 13.20 38.08
C ASN A 753 44.67 13.65 37.45
N GLY A 754 44.67 14.71 36.64
CA GLY A 754 43.52 15.13 35.85
C GLY A 754 43.03 14.02 34.92
N VAL A 755 43.93 13.45 34.11
CA VAL A 755 43.62 12.33 33.20
C VAL A 755 43.21 11.07 33.96
N TYR A 756 43.84 10.79 35.11
CA TYR A 756 43.46 9.66 35.95
C TYR A 756 42.01 9.77 36.45
N ASN A 757 41.59 10.98 36.87
CA ASN A 757 40.25 11.23 37.41
C ASN A 757 39.17 11.41 36.33
N ASP A 758 39.53 11.70 35.08
CA ASP A 758 38.57 11.82 33.98
C ASP A 758 38.05 10.46 33.51
N VAL A 759 36.83 10.09 33.87
CA VAL A 759 36.20 8.82 33.49
C VAL A 759 36.10 8.59 31.97
N ASN A 760 36.23 9.62 31.14
CA ASN A 760 36.20 9.54 29.68
C ASN A 760 37.59 9.52 29.03
N ALA A 761 38.68 9.53 29.81
CA ALA A 761 40.03 9.53 29.26
C ALA A 761 40.29 8.28 28.39
N MET A 762 40.69 8.51 27.15
CA MET A 762 41.03 7.47 26.18
C MET A 762 42.48 7.02 26.33
N GLN A 763 42.81 5.85 25.76
CA GLN A 763 44.16 5.29 25.87
C GLN A 763 45.29 6.24 25.39
N PRO A 764 45.15 7.03 24.30
CA PRO A 764 46.18 7.99 23.90
C PRO A 764 46.46 9.05 24.96
N GLU A 765 45.42 9.57 25.60
CA GLU A 765 45.54 10.59 26.66
C GLU A 765 46.20 10.00 27.91
N VAL A 766 45.85 8.77 28.27
CA VAL A 766 46.51 8.03 29.37
C VAL A 766 47.99 7.78 29.07
N ASN A 767 48.32 7.39 27.84
CA ASN A 767 49.70 7.15 27.41
C ASN A 767 50.54 8.45 27.40
N GLU A 768 49.95 9.55 26.94
CA GLU A 768 50.60 10.86 26.91
C GLU A 768 50.84 11.36 28.34
N ALA A 769 49.82 11.31 29.21
CA ALA A 769 49.95 11.67 30.62
C ALA A 769 51.03 10.83 31.32
N TYR A 770 51.08 9.53 31.06
CA TYR A 770 52.11 8.64 31.58
C TYR A 770 53.51 9.03 31.08
N THR A 771 53.66 9.22 29.78
CA THR A 771 54.93 9.60 29.14
C THR A 771 55.44 10.94 29.67
N ASN A 772 54.57 11.93 29.77
CA ASN A 772 54.90 13.27 30.25
C ASN A 772 55.32 13.22 31.73
N LEU A 773 54.58 12.49 32.57
CA LEU A 773 54.92 12.33 33.98
C LEU A 773 56.25 11.57 34.17
N VAL A 774 56.48 10.48 33.43
CA VAL A 774 57.75 9.74 33.47
C VAL A 774 58.92 10.62 33.01
N THR A 775 58.73 11.37 31.93
CA THR A 775 59.78 12.26 31.40
C THR A 775 60.13 13.35 32.40
N ALA A 776 59.12 14.00 32.99
CA ALA A 776 59.33 15.03 34.00
C ALA A 776 60.02 14.46 35.25
N PHE A 777 59.65 13.24 35.67
CA PHE A 777 60.29 12.53 36.77
C PHE A 777 61.78 12.22 36.48
N LEU A 778 62.11 11.72 35.28
CA LEU A 778 63.50 11.45 34.87
C LEU A 778 64.35 12.73 34.74
N ASN A 779 63.70 13.87 34.52
CA ASN A 779 64.34 15.18 34.43
C ASN A 779 64.52 15.87 35.78
N LEU A 780 64.02 15.29 36.89
CA LEU A 780 64.30 15.82 38.23
C LEU A 780 65.81 15.87 38.48
N ARG A 781 66.26 16.99 39.07
CA ARG A 781 67.66 17.20 39.45
C ARG A 781 67.74 17.57 40.93
N LEU A 782 68.61 16.88 41.66
CA LEU A 782 68.90 17.21 43.05
C LEU A 782 69.57 18.59 43.13
N ILE A 783 69.37 19.29 44.24
CA ILE A 783 70.08 20.54 44.52
C ILE A 783 71.58 20.22 44.69
N PRO A 784 72.49 20.83 43.91
CA PRO A 784 73.93 20.60 44.04
C PRO A 784 74.47 21.25 45.32
N ASP A 785 75.46 20.61 45.96
CA ASP A 785 76.22 21.16 47.07
C ASP A 785 77.28 22.13 46.54
N LYS A 786 77.03 23.43 46.78
CA LYS A 786 77.89 24.54 46.33
C LYS A 786 78.79 25.11 47.42
N SER A 787 78.74 24.55 48.63
CA SER A 787 79.44 25.11 49.81
C SER A 787 80.93 25.33 49.57
N LEU A 788 81.62 24.34 49.01
CA LEU A 788 83.06 24.44 48.74
C LEU A 788 83.41 25.40 47.59
N LEU A 789 82.52 25.54 46.59
CA LEU A 789 82.69 26.51 45.51
C LEU A 789 82.52 27.94 46.03
N GLU A 790 81.54 28.15 46.91
CA GLU A 790 81.30 29.43 47.60
C GLU A 790 82.51 29.87 48.42
N ASP A 791 83.07 28.96 49.22
CA ASP A 791 84.27 29.23 50.02
C ASP A 791 85.46 29.66 49.14
N LEU A 792 85.66 28.99 48.00
CA LEU A 792 86.72 29.32 47.04
C LEU A 792 86.49 30.65 46.30
N ILE A 793 85.24 30.97 45.97
CA ILE A 793 84.86 32.27 45.40
C ILE A 793 85.17 33.38 46.40
N ASN A 794 84.74 33.23 47.65
CA ASN A 794 85.01 34.18 48.72
C ASN A 794 86.52 34.36 48.95
N GLN A 795 87.29 33.26 48.92
CA GLN A 795 88.74 33.29 49.01
C GLN A 795 89.37 34.07 47.85
N ALA A 796 88.95 33.80 46.61
CA ALA A 796 89.47 34.46 45.42
C ALA A 796 89.15 35.97 45.39
N GLU A 797 87.95 36.37 45.82
CA GLU A 797 87.55 37.77 45.92
C GLU A 797 88.34 38.56 46.96
N GLY A 798 88.76 37.90 48.05
CA GLY A 798 89.56 38.50 49.11
C GLY A 798 91.01 38.82 48.72
N LEU A 799 91.48 38.37 47.55
CA LEU A 799 92.86 38.57 47.12
C LEU A 799 93.08 39.97 46.51
N ASN A 800 94.15 40.64 46.96
CA ASN A 800 94.49 41.98 46.47
C ASN A 800 95.35 41.92 45.20
N SER A 801 94.81 42.44 44.09
CA SER A 801 95.48 42.47 42.77
C SER A 801 96.86 43.10 42.76
N ALA A 802 97.16 44.06 43.66
CA ALA A 802 98.46 44.74 43.71
C ALA A 802 99.63 43.80 44.10
N ASN A 803 99.31 42.69 44.78
CA ASN A 803 100.28 41.74 45.32
C ASN A 803 100.76 40.72 44.28
N TYR A 804 100.10 40.64 43.12
CA TYR A 804 100.33 39.61 42.12
C TYR A 804 100.65 40.21 40.74
N THR A 805 101.27 39.42 39.87
CA THR A 805 101.48 39.85 38.48
C THR A 805 100.15 40.00 37.77
N LYS A 806 100.06 41.02 36.90
CA LYS A 806 98.84 41.31 36.14
C LYS A 806 98.33 40.08 35.38
N ALA A 807 99.21 39.34 34.72
CA ALA A 807 98.84 38.16 33.93
C ALA A 807 98.23 37.03 34.77
N SER A 808 98.79 36.72 35.94
CA SER A 808 98.24 35.66 36.81
C SER A 808 96.92 36.08 37.47
N PHE A 809 96.76 37.37 37.79
CA PHE A 809 95.53 37.88 38.41
C PHE A 809 94.38 38.03 37.40
N ASP A 810 94.67 38.39 36.14
CA ASP A 810 93.68 38.37 35.05
C ASP A 810 93.15 36.94 34.81
N GLY A 811 94.03 35.93 34.90
CA GLY A 811 93.66 34.51 34.86
C GLY A 811 92.74 34.08 36.02
N LEU A 812 93.04 34.51 37.25
CA LEU A 812 92.16 34.31 38.41
C LEU A 812 90.82 35.00 38.23
N THR A 813 90.81 36.25 37.77
CA THR A 813 89.59 37.03 37.57
C THR A 813 88.64 36.33 36.58
N LYS A 814 89.20 35.75 35.51
CA LYS A 814 88.42 34.96 34.54
C LYS A 814 87.81 33.71 35.18
N ALA A 815 88.62 32.90 35.87
CA ALA A 815 88.15 31.69 36.54
C ALA A 815 87.12 31.99 37.65
N LEU A 816 87.29 33.10 38.37
CA LEU A 816 86.36 33.58 39.39
C LEU A 816 85.00 33.97 38.80
N ASN A 817 85.00 34.66 37.66
CA ASN A 817 83.75 35.01 36.98
C ASN A 817 83.02 33.78 36.43
N GLU A 818 83.76 32.80 35.88
CA GLU A 818 83.19 31.51 35.45
C GLU A 818 82.63 30.72 36.64
N ALA A 819 83.35 30.68 37.76
CA ALA A 819 82.89 30.04 38.99
C ALA A 819 81.64 30.69 39.59
N LYS A 820 81.58 32.02 39.63
CA LYS A 820 80.38 32.76 40.06
C LYS A 820 79.18 32.49 39.16
N ALA A 821 79.38 32.44 37.85
CA ALA A 821 78.30 32.12 36.91
C ALA A 821 77.70 30.72 37.19
N VAL A 822 78.52 29.73 37.55
CA VAL A 822 78.07 28.39 37.96
C VAL A 822 77.42 28.41 39.36
N TYR A 823 77.97 29.19 40.29
CA TYR A 823 77.41 29.35 41.63
C TYR A 823 76.03 30.00 41.62
N GLU A 824 75.83 31.04 40.81
CA GLU A 824 74.57 31.75 40.64
C GLU A 824 73.56 31.00 39.75
N ASN A 825 74.00 30.04 38.92
CA ASN A 825 73.09 29.25 38.09
C ASN A 825 72.29 28.24 38.95
N PRO A 826 70.97 28.41 39.14
CA PRO A 826 70.16 27.52 39.98
C PRO A 826 70.04 26.10 39.40
N ASN A 827 70.38 25.90 38.13
CA ASN A 827 70.33 24.62 37.42
C ASN A 827 71.71 23.99 37.20
N ALA A 828 72.77 24.53 37.83
CA ALA A 828 74.09 23.92 37.74
C ALA A 828 74.06 22.46 38.22
N THR A 829 74.72 21.57 37.49
CA THR A 829 74.95 20.19 37.91
C THR A 829 76.04 20.14 38.98
N GLN A 830 76.06 19.08 39.80
CA GLN A 830 77.17 18.89 40.76
C GLN A 830 78.52 18.83 40.03
N GLU A 831 78.57 18.23 38.84
CA GLU A 831 79.77 18.17 38.02
C GLU A 831 80.24 19.56 37.56
N GLU A 832 79.33 20.44 37.15
CA GLU A 832 79.67 21.82 36.80
C GLU A 832 80.17 22.60 38.03
N VAL A 833 79.55 22.41 39.19
CA VAL A 833 79.98 23.02 40.46
C VAL A 833 81.38 22.53 40.85
N ASP A 834 81.64 21.23 40.76
CA ASP A 834 82.94 20.63 41.06
C ASP A 834 84.03 21.06 40.06
N ASN A 835 83.69 21.19 38.77
CA ASN A 835 84.60 21.67 37.73
C ASN A 835 84.92 23.17 37.88
N ALA A 836 83.91 23.98 38.18
CA ALA A 836 84.08 25.40 38.50
C ALA A 836 84.99 25.57 39.72
N LYS A 837 84.75 24.75 40.75
CA LYS A 837 85.57 24.70 41.97
C LYS A 837 87.02 24.38 41.64
N ALA A 838 87.26 23.28 40.93
CA ALA A 838 88.61 22.85 40.56
C ALA A 838 89.34 23.88 39.67
N THR A 839 88.61 24.53 38.76
CA THR A 839 89.17 25.57 37.87
C THR A 839 89.58 26.81 38.66
N LEU A 840 88.72 27.26 39.59
CA LEU A 840 89.00 28.41 40.45
C LEU A 840 90.15 28.11 41.42
N GLU A 841 90.13 26.95 42.05
CA GLU A 841 91.18 26.47 42.95
C GLU A 841 92.56 26.46 42.25
N LYS A 842 92.61 25.95 41.01
CA LYS A 842 93.82 25.95 40.19
C LYS A 842 94.28 27.37 39.84
N ALA A 843 93.35 28.29 39.58
CA ALA A 843 93.68 29.68 39.26
C ALA A 843 94.22 30.44 40.48
N ILE A 844 93.68 30.18 41.68
CA ILE A 844 94.21 30.71 42.95
C ILE A 844 95.62 30.19 43.19
N ALA A 845 95.83 28.87 43.04
CA ALA A 845 97.15 28.25 43.20
C ALA A 845 98.19 28.71 42.17
N GLY A 846 97.75 29.14 40.99
CA GLY A 846 98.60 29.62 39.89
C GLY A 846 99.04 31.09 39.98
N LEU A 847 98.68 31.80 41.05
CA LEU A 847 99.04 33.20 41.25
C LEU A 847 100.55 33.40 41.44
N GLN A 848 101.12 34.42 40.78
CA GLN A 848 102.54 34.77 40.88
C GLN A 848 102.71 36.13 41.55
N ALA A 849 103.56 36.24 42.56
CA ALA A 849 103.78 37.48 43.31
C ALA A 849 104.44 38.58 42.47
N ASN A 850 104.08 39.84 42.71
CA ASN A 850 104.66 41.00 42.04
C ASN A 850 106.08 41.31 42.62
N PRO A 851 107.16 41.30 41.81
CA PRO A 851 108.54 41.43 42.31
C PRO A 851 108.92 42.83 42.82
N SER A 852 108.04 43.83 42.72
CA SER A 852 108.27 45.21 43.20
C SER A 852 107.63 45.50 44.56
N THR A 853 107.02 44.50 45.21
CA THR A 853 106.34 44.64 46.51
C THR A 853 107.32 44.35 47.67
N PRO A 854 107.54 45.27 48.63
CA PRO A 854 108.51 45.10 49.73
C PRO A 854 108.22 43.86 50.62
N SER A 855 109.27 43.13 51.01
CA SER A 855 109.25 41.82 51.72
C SER A 855 108.61 41.79 53.12
N ASN A 856 107.87 42.84 53.51
CA ASN A 856 107.29 43.00 54.85
C ASN A 856 105.76 43.21 54.80
N VAL A 857 105.10 42.85 53.69
CA VAL A 857 103.64 42.81 53.59
C VAL A 857 103.20 41.35 53.58
N ASP A 858 102.48 40.97 54.62
CA ASP A 858 101.83 39.68 54.79
C ASP A 858 100.74 39.49 53.72
N ASN A 859 100.96 38.54 52.80
CA ASN A 859 100.01 38.16 51.76
C ASN A 859 99.17 36.93 52.14
N THR A 860 99.10 36.58 53.43
CA THR A 860 98.16 35.57 53.89
C THR A 860 96.79 36.20 54.13
N VAL A 861 95.83 35.86 53.29
CA VAL A 861 94.42 35.92 53.71
C VAL A 861 94.29 34.86 54.81
N ASN A 862 94.07 35.31 56.05
CA ASN A 862 93.63 34.43 57.14
C ASN A 862 92.24 33.90 56.80
N THR A 863 92.17 32.83 56.02
CA THR A 863 91.05 31.89 56.08
C THR A 863 91.24 31.05 57.34
N PRO A 864 90.21 30.84 58.19
CA PRO A 864 90.24 29.78 59.17
C PRO A 864 90.23 28.45 58.39
N VAL A 865 91.41 27.89 58.15
CA VAL A 865 91.54 26.47 57.85
C VAL A 865 91.49 25.76 59.19
N ASN A 866 90.32 25.22 59.54
CA ASN A 866 90.26 24.23 60.60
C ASN A 866 90.81 22.91 60.06
N ASN A 867 91.96 22.52 60.59
CA ASN A 867 92.57 21.23 60.39
C ASN A 867 91.78 20.19 61.20
N GLY A 868 90.79 19.59 60.56
CA GLY A 868 89.95 18.51 61.06
C GLY A 868 89.70 17.48 59.97
N ASP A 869 90.78 17.05 59.34
CA ASP A 869 90.77 15.98 58.35
C ASP A 869 90.56 14.63 59.06
N THR A 870 89.30 14.18 59.13
CA THR A 870 89.03 12.75 59.03
C THR A 870 88.58 12.49 57.60
N THR A 871 89.50 11.87 56.86
CA THR A 871 89.22 11.15 55.62
C THR A 871 88.06 10.18 55.85
N VAL A 872 86.85 10.60 55.48
CA VAL A 872 85.77 9.67 55.16
C VAL A 872 85.69 9.66 53.65
N SER A 873 86.16 8.56 53.09
CA SER A 873 85.93 8.14 51.71
C SER A 873 84.61 8.70 51.17
N VAL A 874 84.70 9.42 50.06
CA VAL A 874 83.55 9.75 49.20
C VAL A 874 82.80 8.44 48.96
N LYS A 875 81.65 8.28 49.61
CA LYS A 875 80.60 7.43 49.06
C LYS A 875 80.05 8.22 47.90
N THR A 876 80.48 7.89 46.68
CA THR A 876 79.66 8.19 45.53
C THR A 876 78.28 7.62 45.86
N GLY A 877 77.23 8.42 45.73
CA GLY A 877 75.85 7.97 45.93
C GLY A 877 75.39 6.94 44.89
N ASP A 878 76.32 6.17 44.30
CA ASP A 878 76.08 5.08 43.36
C ASP A 878 75.27 3.95 44.00
N ASP A 879 75.21 3.86 45.33
CA ASP A 879 74.41 2.83 46.02
C ASP A 879 72.92 3.17 46.16
N ALA A 880 72.46 4.37 45.77
CA ALA A 880 71.02 4.67 45.71
C ALA A 880 70.40 4.43 44.33
N LEU A 881 71.20 4.14 43.29
CA LEU A 881 70.72 3.92 41.93
C LEU A 881 70.63 2.44 41.54
N VAL A 882 71.37 1.56 42.20
CA VAL A 882 71.37 0.12 41.85
C VAL A 882 70.10 -0.60 42.34
N GLY A 883 69.44 -0.09 43.38
CA GLY A 883 68.15 -0.62 43.87
C GLY A 883 66.93 -0.21 43.05
N THR A 884 66.99 0.91 42.33
CA THR A 884 65.86 1.49 41.57
C THR A 884 65.98 1.29 40.06
N LEU A 885 67.19 1.12 39.51
CA LEU A 885 67.38 0.81 38.08
C LEU A 885 67.01 -0.64 37.72
N ALA A 886 67.14 -1.60 38.65
CA ALA A 886 66.67 -2.97 38.43
C ALA A 886 65.13 -3.05 38.31
N GLY A 887 64.40 -2.12 38.95
CA GLY A 887 62.94 -2.00 38.81
C GLY A 887 62.49 -1.27 37.53
N LEU A 888 63.29 -0.35 37.01
CA LEU A 888 62.99 0.45 35.81
C LEU A 888 63.22 -0.31 34.49
N ALA A 889 64.18 -1.24 34.46
CA ALA A 889 64.36 -2.14 33.31
C ALA A 889 63.19 -3.14 33.15
N LEU A 890 62.54 -3.53 34.25
CA LEU A 890 61.35 -4.40 34.20
C LEU A 890 60.06 -3.66 33.80
N LEU A 891 59.95 -2.36 34.12
CA LEU A 891 58.79 -1.53 33.75
C LEU A 891 58.83 -1.04 32.30
N SER A 892 60.02 -0.78 31.74
CA SER A 892 60.19 -0.45 30.31
C SER A 892 59.95 -1.66 29.38
N ILE A 893 60.27 -2.88 29.83
CA ILE A 893 59.97 -4.11 29.09
C ILE A 893 58.46 -4.44 29.15
N ALA A 894 57.75 -4.10 30.22
CA ALA A 894 56.30 -4.24 30.30
C ALA A 894 55.57 -3.26 29.36
N GLY A 895 56.00 -1.99 29.28
CA GLY A 895 55.48 -1.01 28.32
C GLY A 895 55.75 -1.38 26.86
N ALA A 896 56.93 -1.91 26.54
CA ALA A 896 57.27 -2.35 25.19
C ALA A 896 56.50 -3.63 24.75
N LYS A 897 56.08 -4.49 25.70
CA LYS A 897 55.24 -5.66 25.40
C LYS A 897 53.77 -5.30 25.16
N VAL A 898 53.28 -4.21 25.74
CA VAL A 898 51.93 -3.67 25.51
C VAL A 898 51.85 -2.91 24.19
N LEU A 899 52.93 -2.24 23.76
CA LEU A 899 53.03 -1.53 22.47
C LEU A 899 53.09 -2.44 21.23
N ARG A 900 53.35 -3.74 21.38
CA ARG A 900 53.62 -4.65 20.24
C ARG A 900 52.49 -5.66 19.96
N LYS A 901 51.31 -5.47 20.53
CA LYS A 901 50.16 -6.36 20.37
C LYS A 901 48.92 -5.60 19.88
N LYS A 902 49.05 -4.95 18.72
CA LYS A 902 47.95 -4.46 17.85
C LYS A 902 48.55 -3.89 16.55
N GLU A 903 49.14 -4.78 15.76
CA GLU A 903 49.14 -4.68 14.29
C GLU A 903 48.63 -6.04 13.83
N ASP A 904 47.29 -6.17 13.86
CA ASP A 904 46.42 -7.08 13.09
C ASP A 904 44.96 -6.71 13.41
#